data_AF-A0A966D3G0-F1
#
_entry.id   AF-A0A966D3G0-F1
#
_cell.length_a   1.000
_cell.length_b   1.000
_cell.length_c   1.000
_cell.angle_alpha   90.00
_cell.angle_beta   90.00
_cell.angle_gamma   90.00
#
_symmetry.space_group_name_H-M   'P 1'
#
loop_
_entity.id
_entity.type
_entity.pdbx_description
1 polymer ?
#
loop_
_entity_poly.entity_id
_entity_poly.type
_entity_poly.pdbx_seq_one_letter_code
_entity_poly.pdbx_strand_id
1 'polypeptide(L)'
;FLPNHNSYGFNFLFANLKYIVVDELHSYRGAFGSHLANVMKRLGRICCYYGSSPRFLCSSATIANPAELAEKICGCPFSTIEMDGSPSPEKRYYLWQPPMAGKGDFRISPAREAPGLIAKLALGKTPFLAFCKSRNAVEVVLKESRDRLKDASRDQGAADISSLIAGYRGGYRPMERRAIEEKMAAGELRGLVATNVLELGIDIGRLDAAVLVGFPGTRASFWQQAGRAGRKGRGAAVFLLLDNLPMDQYLAIDPGWLFSGGSEHAVADPDNLFIQLAHVRAAAAELPLSPDDAALFPDLGEIVPVLLPMKELRKESGRFFWSGGPYPAGDISLRNMDKIRYRLKNSADGSLITEMDELQAFREIYGGAIYLHEGLQYLVERLDLQNREALARPAEENYYTVSCDMTEVHKIRDRERDPLGRTFCGFGDVRVAYTTVGFRRQQFHNHQNLGMEMLDQPLAKSFETEGFWIALPDEVRRLFLSLGPRSDGLAAQFRKTYAEGLAFTLLNSAMRMTMTTTEDMSGALLADDAGQEAGLSVCIFDMYSGGLGFANRGYELIPRIIGNAVRMVEGCPCSGGCSACVGDFRLDKRIVLWGLKSMYGKISLPENIRALPPGSAPAGKRFSLETLPEQWSEFVDHLLSSGEYLSRFLAAVPKVRRDGNTLVLEVPGEFFRDWLTEGGNGEKLTGLLQRYAVLPSGFTVRFEWPEDGKSLKDSRLNGMYRTLTGRDDR
;
A
#
# COMPACT_ATOMS: atom_id res chain seq x y z
N PHE A 1 -21.77 2.07 20.90
CA PHE A 1 -21.95 2.00 22.36
C PHE A 1 -21.44 3.26 23.04
N LEU A 2 -20.19 3.72 22.81
CA LEU A 2 -19.70 4.99 23.39
C LEU A 2 -20.62 6.19 23.09
N PRO A 3 -21.09 6.45 21.85
CA PRO A 3 -21.97 7.59 21.57
C PRO A 3 -23.32 7.55 22.31
N ASN A 4 -23.73 6.37 22.77
CA ASN A 4 -25.00 6.14 23.46
C ASN A 4 -24.78 5.90 24.96
N HIS A 5 -23.66 6.36 25.54
CA HIS A 5 -23.27 6.01 26.90
C HIS A 5 -24.29 6.40 27.98
N ASN A 6 -25.11 7.41 27.73
CA ASN A 6 -26.18 7.88 28.62
C ASN A 6 -27.53 7.17 28.41
N SER A 7 -27.63 6.29 27.42
CA SER A 7 -28.88 5.69 26.95
C SER A 7 -28.84 4.16 27.06
N TYR A 8 -29.99 3.50 26.87
CA TYR A 8 -30.10 2.04 26.77
C TYR A 8 -29.46 1.23 27.92
N GLY A 9 -29.39 1.82 29.12
CA GLY A 9 -28.77 1.18 30.29
C GLY A 9 -27.23 1.14 30.28
N PHE A 10 -26.56 1.76 29.30
CA PHE A 10 -25.10 1.80 29.24
C PHE A 10 -24.47 2.58 30.39
N ASN A 11 -25.18 3.55 30.97
CA ASN A 11 -24.75 4.27 32.17
C ASN A 11 -24.51 3.32 33.35
N PHE A 12 -25.39 2.33 33.56
CA PHE A 12 -25.22 1.31 34.59
C PHE A 12 -24.00 0.43 34.30
N LEU A 13 -23.79 0.05 33.04
CA LEU A 13 -22.62 -0.73 32.63
C LEU A 13 -21.32 0.02 32.88
N PHE A 14 -21.22 1.28 32.44
CA PHE A 14 -20.01 2.08 32.60
C PHE A 14 -19.70 2.40 34.06
N ALA A 15 -20.72 2.65 34.88
CA ALA A 15 -20.53 2.87 36.33
C ALA A 15 -20.00 1.63 37.07
N ASN A 16 -20.25 0.42 36.54
CA ASN A 16 -19.88 -0.86 37.16
C ASN A 16 -18.78 -1.62 36.41
N LEU A 17 -18.16 -1.01 35.40
CA LEU A 17 -17.18 -1.68 34.55
C LEU A 17 -15.86 -1.92 35.33
N LYS A 18 -15.51 -3.19 35.55
CA LYS A 18 -14.30 -3.59 36.30
C LYS A 18 -13.18 -4.12 35.41
N TYR A 19 -13.53 -4.78 34.31
CA TYR A 19 -12.57 -5.45 33.44
C TYR A 19 -12.89 -5.16 31.97
N ILE A 20 -11.85 -4.95 31.18
CA ILE A 20 -11.90 -4.89 29.72
C ILE A 20 -10.97 -5.97 29.20
N VAL A 21 -11.52 -6.90 28.41
CA VAL A 21 -10.76 -7.98 27.78
C VAL A 21 -10.50 -7.62 26.33
N VAL A 22 -9.24 -7.62 25.92
CA VAL A 22 -8.80 -7.41 24.54
C VAL A 22 -8.14 -8.69 24.05
N ASP A 23 -8.86 -9.44 23.22
CA ASP A 23 -8.37 -10.70 22.66
C ASP A 23 -7.57 -10.42 21.36
N GLU A 24 -6.55 -11.23 21.07
CA GLU A 24 -5.75 -11.14 19.84
C GLU A 24 -5.08 -9.75 19.63
N LEU A 25 -4.45 -9.20 20.67
CA LEU A 25 -3.93 -7.82 20.71
C LEU A 25 -3.06 -7.46 19.50
N HIS A 26 -2.19 -8.37 19.06
CA HIS A 26 -1.31 -8.20 17.89
C HIS A 26 -2.04 -7.97 16.57
N SER A 27 -3.34 -8.31 16.48
CA SER A 27 -4.16 -8.01 15.30
C SER A 27 -4.47 -6.52 15.18
N TYR A 28 -4.39 -5.77 16.29
CA TYR A 28 -4.60 -4.33 16.36
C TYR A 28 -3.28 -3.59 16.12
N ARG A 29 -2.74 -3.72 14.91
CA ARG A 29 -1.56 -2.97 14.43
C ARG A 29 -1.93 -2.04 13.27
N GLY A 30 -1.01 -1.16 12.88
CA GLY A 30 -1.22 -0.15 11.85
C GLY A 30 -2.46 0.71 12.14
N ALA A 31 -3.25 0.98 11.10
CA ALA A 31 -4.48 1.77 11.16
C ALA A 31 -5.45 1.27 12.21
N PHE A 32 -5.68 -0.04 12.23
CA PHE A 32 -6.69 -0.63 13.10
C PHE A 32 -6.28 -0.51 14.57
N GLY A 33 -4.99 -0.70 14.86
CA GLY A 33 -4.39 -0.43 16.17
C GLY A 33 -4.53 1.02 16.60
N SER A 34 -4.17 1.96 15.75
CA SER A 34 -4.29 3.41 15.98
C SER A 34 -5.73 3.85 16.25
N HIS A 35 -6.69 3.32 15.48
CA HIS A 35 -8.12 3.54 15.69
C HIS A 35 -8.57 2.96 17.03
N LEU A 36 -8.19 1.71 17.35
CA LEU A 36 -8.56 1.09 18.61
C LEU A 36 -7.98 1.88 19.80
N ALA A 37 -6.74 2.34 19.71
CA ALA A 37 -6.12 3.15 20.76
C ALA A 37 -6.95 4.42 21.06
N ASN A 38 -7.40 5.12 20.02
CA ASN A 38 -8.27 6.28 20.19
C ASN A 38 -9.68 5.93 20.69
N VAL A 39 -10.20 4.75 20.36
CA VAL A 39 -11.43 4.22 20.98
C VAL A 39 -11.20 3.95 22.48
N MET A 40 -10.06 3.40 22.88
CA MET A 40 -9.71 3.18 24.29
C MET A 40 -9.54 4.49 25.06
N LYS A 41 -8.90 5.51 24.46
CA LYS A 41 -8.83 6.88 25.03
C LYS A 41 -10.23 7.43 25.32
N ARG A 42 -11.15 7.34 24.35
CA ARG A 42 -12.57 7.74 24.52
C ARG A 42 -13.32 6.93 25.56
N LEU A 43 -13.11 5.61 25.57
CA LEU A 43 -13.69 4.72 26.57
C LEU A 43 -13.24 5.11 27.98
N GLY A 44 -11.95 5.42 28.15
CA GLY A 44 -11.38 5.92 29.40
C GLY A 44 -12.05 7.20 29.88
N ARG A 45 -12.28 8.18 28.99
CA ARG A 45 -13.03 9.42 29.31
C ARG A 45 -14.43 9.12 29.85
N ILE A 46 -15.15 8.23 29.17
CA ILE A 46 -16.51 7.84 29.57
C ILE A 46 -16.50 7.10 30.91
N CYS A 47 -15.58 6.16 31.12
CA CYS A 47 -15.45 5.44 32.40
C CYS A 47 -15.16 6.41 33.54
N CYS A 48 -14.22 7.33 33.34
CA CYS A 48 -13.89 8.38 34.31
C CYS A 48 -15.11 9.26 34.65
N TYR A 49 -15.92 9.64 33.64
CA TYR A 49 -17.15 10.40 33.84
C TYR A 49 -18.18 9.65 34.72
N TYR A 50 -18.28 8.33 34.56
CA TYR A 50 -19.15 7.49 35.39
C TYR A 50 -18.49 6.98 36.69
N GLY A 51 -17.26 7.40 36.99
CA GLY A 51 -16.54 7.04 38.22
C GLY A 51 -15.93 5.64 38.24
N SER A 52 -15.73 5.00 37.09
CA SER A 52 -15.08 3.70 36.98
C SER A 52 -13.67 3.77 36.38
N SER A 53 -12.82 2.85 36.81
CA SER A 53 -11.45 2.69 36.29
C SER A 53 -11.20 1.19 36.07
N PRO A 54 -11.56 0.65 34.90
CA PRO A 54 -11.47 -0.79 34.63
C PRO A 54 -10.03 -1.25 34.43
N ARG A 55 -9.76 -2.51 34.78
CA ARG A 55 -8.48 -3.18 34.51
C ARG A 55 -8.51 -3.84 33.13
N PHE A 56 -7.41 -3.76 32.41
CA PHE A 56 -7.26 -4.42 31.11
C PHE A 56 -6.66 -5.82 31.25
N LEU A 57 -7.21 -6.76 30.48
CA LEU A 57 -6.69 -8.10 30.30
C LEU A 57 -6.51 -8.32 28.80
N CYS A 58 -5.28 -8.52 28.35
CA CYS A 58 -4.97 -8.69 26.93
C CYS A 58 -4.44 -10.10 26.65
N SER A 59 -4.90 -10.72 25.57
CA SER A 59 -4.28 -11.92 25.00
C SER A 59 -3.53 -11.53 23.72
N SER A 60 -2.46 -12.24 23.37
CA SER A 60 -1.77 -12.03 22.11
C SER A 60 -1.00 -13.28 21.69
N ALA A 61 -0.89 -13.52 20.38
CA ALA A 61 0.17 -14.32 19.79
C ALA A 61 1.56 -13.73 20.11
N THR A 62 2.59 -14.53 19.88
CA THR A 62 3.98 -14.18 20.17
C THR A 62 4.47 -13.02 19.27
N ILE A 63 4.50 -11.82 19.84
CA ILE A 63 5.13 -10.61 19.27
C ILE A 63 6.30 -10.17 20.16
N ALA A 64 7.24 -9.37 19.65
CA ALA A 64 8.42 -8.93 20.40
C ALA A 64 8.13 -7.83 21.41
N ASN A 65 7.07 -7.05 21.19
CA ASN A 65 6.72 -5.91 22.04
C ASN A 65 5.26 -5.95 22.55
N PRO A 66 4.81 -7.06 23.17
CA PRO A 66 3.42 -7.21 23.59
C PRO A 66 3.02 -6.19 24.66
N ALA A 67 3.90 -5.92 25.63
CA ALA A 67 3.67 -4.91 26.64
C ALA A 67 3.61 -3.50 26.03
N GLU A 68 4.58 -3.13 25.19
CA GLU A 68 4.61 -1.82 24.51
C GLU A 68 3.36 -1.58 23.67
N LEU A 69 2.92 -2.59 22.91
CA LEU A 69 1.70 -2.50 22.11
C LEU A 69 0.46 -2.32 23.00
N ALA A 70 0.36 -3.10 24.08
CA ALA A 70 -0.76 -3.00 25.03
C ALA A 70 -0.80 -1.62 25.68
N GLU A 71 0.35 -1.09 26.07
CA GLU A 71 0.50 0.24 26.64
C GLU A 71 0.08 1.33 25.65
N LYS A 72 0.53 1.24 24.40
CA LYS A 72 0.12 2.18 23.33
C LYS A 72 -1.38 2.14 23.06
N ILE A 73 -2.00 0.96 23.06
CA ILE A 73 -3.43 0.81 22.75
C ILE A 73 -4.31 1.17 23.95
N CYS A 74 -3.99 0.69 25.14
CA CYS A 74 -4.83 0.81 26.32
C CYS A 74 -4.49 2.03 27.18
N GLY A 75 -3.34 2.69 26.96
CA GLY A 75 -2.93 3.90 27.67
C GLY A 75 -2.57 3.69 29.14
N CYS A 76 -2.20 2.47 29.55
CA CYS A 76 -1.80 2.14 30.92
C CYS A 76 -0.69 1.07 30.94
N PRO A 77 0.13 0.97 32.00
CA PRO A 77 1.23 0.00 32.10
C PRO A 77 0.77 -1.46 32.09
N PHE A 78 1.56 -2.36 31.47
CA PHE A 78 1.27 -3.80 31.43
C PHE A 78 2.38 -4.66 32.03
N SER A 79 2.01 -5.88 32.43
CA SER A 79 2.95 -6.94 32.78
C SER A 79 2.65 -8.17 31.91
N THR A 80 3.68 -8.71 31.25
CA THR A 80 3.54 -9.85 30.33
C THR A 80 3.60 -11.17 31.10
N ILE A 81 2.73 -12.11 30.71
CA ILE A 81 2.75 -13.50 31.19
C ILE A 81 3.18 -14.37 30.01
N GLU A 82 4.42 -14.87 30.02
CA GLU A 82 5.01 -15.58 28.87
C GLU A 82 4.99 -17.11 29.00
N MET A 83 4.77 -17.64 30.20
CA MET A 83 4.88 -19.07 30.45
C MET A 83 3.69 -19.83 29.85
N ASP A 84 3.92 -20.55 28.75
CA ASP A 84 2.94 -21.44 28.14
C ASP A 84 2.98 -22.82 28.81
N GLY A 85 1.88 -23.19 29.47
CA GLY A 85 1.67 -24.52 30.06
C GLY A 85 0.72 -25.40 29.25
N SER A 86 0.34 -24.99 28.04
CA SER A 86 -0.65 -25.70 27.22
C SER A 86 -0.04 -26.94 26.54
N PRO A 87 -0.81 -28.04 26.41
CA PRO A 87 -0.35 -29.22 25.70
C PRO A 87 -0.27 -28.95 24.19
N SER A 88 0.94 -29.00 23.62
CA SER A 88 1.14 -28.89 22.16
C SER A 88 1.44 -30.26 21.54
N PRO A 89 0.59 -30.79 20.64
CA PRO A 89 0.90 -32.01 19.90
C PRO A 89 2.06 -31.78 18.91
N GLU A 90 2.71 -32.86 18.46
CA GLU A 90 3.78 -32.82 17.46
C GLU A 90 3.29 -32.15 16.16
N LYS A 91 4.01 -31.14 15.67
CA LYS A 91 3.76 -30.51 14.37
C LYS A 91 4.96 -30.70 13.45
N ARG A 92 4.72 -31.11 12.21
CA ARG A 92 5.76 -31.24 11.17
C ARG A 92 5.64 -30.09 10.18
N TYR A 93 6.72 -29.34 10.03
CA TYR A 93 6.81 -28.20 9.12
C TYR A 93 7.56 -28.60 7.85
N TYR A 94 6.91 -28.44 6.69
CA TYR A 94 7.48 -28.71 5.38
C TYR A 94 7.64 -27.38 4.64
N LEU A 95 8.87 -26.89 4.53
CA LEU A 95 9.19 -25.75 3.68
C LEU A 95 9.42 -26.29 2.27
N TRP A 96 8.45 -26.05 1.39
CA TRP A 96 8.42 -26.57 0.03
C TRP A 96 8.86 -25.49 -0.94
N GLN A 97 10.01 -25.68 -1.58
CA GLN A 97 10.44 -24.84 -2.70
C GLN A 97 9.85 -25.38 -4.03
N PRO A 98 8.96 -24.65 -4.72
CA PRO A 98 8.38 -25.11 -5.99
C PRO A 98 9.46 -25.40 -7.05
N PRO A 99 9.24 -26.36 -7.96
CA PRO A 99 10.23 -26.74 -8.96
C PRO A 99 10.49 -25.64 -10.01
N MET A 100 11.64 -25.75 -10.69
CA MET A 100 11.95 -24.95 -11.88
C MET A 100 11.21 -25.51 -13.10
N ALA A 101 10.81 -24.65 -14.03
CA ALA A 101 10.18 -24.97 -15.31
C ALA A 101 10.98 -24.35 -16.48
N GLY A 102 10.61 -24.70 -17.71
CA GLY A 102 11.23 -24.14 -18.93
C GLY A 102 12.73 -24.41 -19.00
N LYS A 103 13.16 -25.67 -18.90
CA LYS A 103 14.59 -26.08 -18.85
C LYS A 103 15.43 -25.45 -17.71
N GLY A 104 14.79 -24.89 -16.69
CA GLY A 104 15.48 -24.27 -15.56
C GLY A 104 15.49 -22.74 -15.60
N ASP A 105 14.77 -22.12 -16.53
CA ASP A 105 14.78 -20.67 -16.73
C ASP A 105 13.99 -19.90 -15.67
N PHE A 106 12.90 -20.48 -15.15
CA PHE A 106 12.06 -19.82 -14.15
C PHE A 106 11.44 -20.80 -13.17
N ARG A 107 11.12 -20.33 -11.97
CA ARG A 107 10.44 -21.12 -10.93
C ARG A 107 8.94 -20.98 -11.05
N ILE A 108 8.18 -22.07 -10.91
CA ILE A 108 6.72 -21.98 -10.94
C ILE A 108 6.19 -21.29 -9.67
N SER A 109 5.03 -20.63 -9.79
CA SER A 109 4.39 -19.99 -8.64
C SER A 109 3.84 -21.03 -7.66
N PRO A 110 3.77 -20.72 -6.36
CA PRO A 110 3.15 -21.61 -5.38
C PRO A 110 1.65 -21.83 -5.67
N ALA A 111 0.97 -20.84 -6.28
CA ALA A 111 -0.42 -20.97 -6.72
C ALA A 111 -0.62 -22.05 -7.80
N ARG A 112 0.40 -22.34 -8.62
CA ARG A 112 0.37 -23.43 -9.61
C ARG A 112 0.61 -24.81 -8.99
N GLU A 113 1.40 -24.86 -7.92
CA GLU A 113 1.79 -26.10 -7.24
C GLU A 113 0.74 -26.54 -6.20
N ALA A 114 0.15 -25.58 -5.47
CA ALA A 114 -0.80 -25.82 -4.38
C ALA A 114 -1.99 -26.72 -4.77
N PRO A 115 -2.61 -26.60 -5.95
CA PRO A 115 -3.73 -27.46 -6.35
C PRO A 115 -3.41 -28.96 -6.32
N GLY A 116 -2.16 -29.33 -6.65
CA GLY A 116 -1.73 -30.72 -6.59
C GLY A 116 -1.66 -31.27 -5.17
N LEU A 117 -1.15 -30.48 -4.22
CA LEU A 117 -1.11 -30.85 -2.80
C LEU A 117 -2.52 -30.88 -2.20
N ILE A 118 -3.35 -29.86 -2.49
CA ILE A 118 -4.73 -29.78 -2.02
C ILE A 118 -5.55 -30.99 -2.49
N ALA A 119 -5.44 -31.37 -3.77
CA ALA A 119 -6.13 -32.55 -4.30
C ALA A 119 -5.70 -33.84 -3.57
N LYS A 120 -4.41 -34.01 -3.28
CA LYS A 120 -3.89 -35.15 -2.50
C LYS A 120 -4.45 -35.18 -1.07
N LEU A 121 -4.48 -34.05 -0.37
CA LEU A 121 -5.05 -33.95 0.98
C LEU A 121 -6.54 -34.28 0.99
N ALA A 122 -7.29 -33.73 0.02
CA ALA A 122 -8.72 -34.00 -0.12
C ALA A 122 -9.00 -35.48 -0.44
N LEU A 123 -8.27 -36.09 -1.38
CA LEU A 123 -8.39 -37.53 -1.70
C LEU A 123 -8.04 -38.40 -0.49
N GLY A 124 -6.99 -38.04 0.25
CA GLY A 124 -6.57 -38.69 1.49
C GLY A 124 -7.46 -38.43 2.71
N LYS A 125 -8.60 -37.73 2.54
CA LYS A 125 -9.54 -37.37 3.62
C LYS A 125 -8.87 -36.64 4.80
N THR A 126 -7.82 -35.87 4.53
CA THR A 126 -7.12 -35.08 5.55
C THR A 126 -7.77 -33.70 5.63
N PRO A 127 -8.43 -33.33 6.75
CA PRO A 127 -9.02 -32.01 6.92
C PRO A 127 -7.93 -30.93 6.85
N PHE A 128 -8.06 -29.99 5.93
CA PHE A 128 -7.03 -28.99 5.69
C PHE A 128 -7.58 -27.56 5.58
N LEU A 129 -6.69 -26.60 5.82
CA LEU A 129 -6.91 -25.19 5.52
C LEU A 129 -5.74 -24.66 4.68
N ALA A 130 -6.04 -24.14 3.50
CA ALA A 130 -5.07 -23.53 2.61
C ALA A 130 -5.20 -22.00 2.65
N PHE A 131 -4.10 -21.29 2.85
CA PHE A 131 -4.04 -19.83 2.88
C PHE A 131 -3.36 -19.29 1.64
N CYS A 132 -4.01 -18.34 0.95
CA CYS A 132 -3.47 -17.61 -0.19
C CYS A 132 -3.34 -16.11 0.13
N LYS A 133 -2.35 -15.44 -0.50
CA LYS A 133 -2.05 -14.01 -0.28
C LYS A 133 -3.09 -13.05 -0.84
N SER A 134 -3.91 -13.46 -1.82
CA SER A 134 -4.88 -12.58 -2.46
C SER A 134 -6.20 -13.30 -2.75
N ARG A 135 -7.28 -12.51 -2.91
CA ARG A 135 -8.60 -13.03 -3.28
C ARG A 135 -8.58 -13.77 -4.61
N ASN A 136 -7.88 -13.22 -5.60
CA ASN A 136 -7.72 -13.86 -6.90
C ASN A 136 -6.96 -15.21 -6.76
N ALA A 137 -5.89 -15.25 -5.94
CA ALA A 137 -5.16 -16.50 -5.71
C ALA A 137 -6.01 -17.57 -4.99
N VAL A 138 -6.89 -17.20 -4.06
CA VAL A 138 -7.86 -18.14 -3.47
C VAL A 138 -8.71 -18.80 -4.53
N GLU A 139 -9.29 -18.00 -5.42
CA GLU A 139 -10.24 -18.48 -6.42
C GLU A 139 -9.57 -19.32 -7.51
N VAL A 140 -8.38 -18.90 -7.97
CA VAL A 140 -7.57 -19.66 -8.93
C VAL A 140 -7.17 -21.02 -8.34
N VAL A 141 -6.61 -21.03 -7.12
CA VAL A 141 -6.20 -22.27 -6.45
C VAL A 141 -7.41 -23.18 -6.19
N LEU A 142 -8.54 -22.63 -5.76
CA LEU A 142 -9.78 -23.38 -5.55
C LEU A 142 -10.26 -24.03 -6.85
N LYS A 143 -10.39 -23.25 -7.93
CA LYS A 143 -10.86 -23.74 -9.23
C LYS A 143 -9.96 -24.87 -9.74
N GLU A 144 -8.65 -24.64 -9.77
CA GLU A 144 -7.71 -25.64 -10.28
C GLU A 144 -7.64 -26.90 -9.39
N SER A 145 -7.87 -26.75 -8.09
CA SER A 145 -8.00 -27.89 -7.17
C SER A 145 -9.25 -28.71 -7.47
N ARG A 146 -10.39 -28.04 -7.72
CA ARG A 146 -11.65 -28.69 -8.09
C ARG A 146 -11.53 -29.43 -9.42
N ASP A 147 -10.91 -28.82 -10.42
CA ASP A 147 -10.69 -29.43 -11.73
C ASP A 147 -9.86 -30.72 -11.60
N ARG A 148 -8.75 -30.68 -10.84
CA ARG A 148 -7.95 -31.88 -10.54
C ARG A 148 -8.71 -32.97 -9.79
N LEU A 149 -9.59 -32.58 -8.86
CA LEU A 149 -10.43 -33.54 -8.12
C LEU A 149 -11.48 -34.19 -9.03
N LYS A 150 -12.07 -33.44 -9.95
CA LYS A 150 -13.00 -33.98 -10.97
C LYS A 150 -12.30 -35.00 -11.85
N ASP A 151 -11.13 -34.65 -12.39
CA ASP A 151 -10.34 -35.54 -13.24
C ASP A 151 -9.93 -36.82 -12.49
N ALA A 152 -9.39 -36.69 -11.27
CA ALA A 152 -9.00 -37.83 -10.46
C ALA A 152 -10.19 -38.73 -10.07
N SER A 153 -11.36 -38.15 -9.77
CA SER A 153 -12.57 -38.91 -9.45
C SER A 153 -13.07 -39.67 -10.67
N ARG A 154 -13.04 -39.03 -11.85
CA ARG A 154 -13.40 -39.64 -13.14
C ARG A 154 -12.47 -40.80 -13.49
N ASP A 155 -11.17 -40.63 -13.35
CA ASP A 155 -10.16 -41.67 -13.63
C ASP A 155 -10.31 -42.89 -12.71
N GLN A 156 -10.74 -42.68 -11.46
CA GLN A 156 -10.99 -43.75 -10.48
C GLN A 156 -12.40 -44.34 -10.56
N GLY A 157 -13.30 -43.81 -11.41
CA GLY A 157 -14.70 -44.20 -11.45
C GLY A 157 -15.46 -43.91 -10.14
N ALA A 158 -14.99 -42.95 -9.35
CA ALA A 158 -15.54 -42.57 -8.06
C ALA A 158 -16.49 -41.37 -8.18
N ALA A 159 -17.29 -41.13 -7.13
CA ALA A 159 -18.12 -39.93 -7.04
C ALA A 159 -17.27 -38.66 -7.04
N ASP A 160 -17.72 -37.61 -7.72
CA ASP A 160 -17.05 -36.31 -7.75
C ASP A 160 -16.99 -35.70 -6.35
N ILE A 161 -15.77 -35.50 -5.85
CA ILE A 161 -15.51 -34.90 -4.53
C ILE A 161 -15.08 -33.43 -4.61
N SER A 162 -15.11 -32.79 -5.78
CA SER A 162 -14.70 -31.39 -5.96
C SER A 162 -15.55 -30.41 -5.14
N SER A 163 -16.81 -30.74 -4.86
CA SER A 163 -17.71 -29.97 -4.00
C SER A 163 -17.36 -30.07 -2.50
N LEU A 164 -16.48 -30.99 -2.11
CA LEU A 164 -16.04 -31.14 -0.72
C LEU A 164 -14.94 -30.16 -0.32
N ILE A 165 -14.51 -29.27 -1.23
CA ILE A 165 -13.64 -28.14 -0.92
C ILE A 165 -14.33 -26.84 -1.28
N ALA A 166 -14.10 -25.77 -0.52
CA ALA A 166 -14.72 -24.47 -0.74
C ALA A 166 -13.73 -23.32 -0.58
N GLY A 167 -14.03 -22.17 -1.20
CA GLY A 167 -13.30 -20.92 -0.98
C GLY A 167 -13.74 -20.24 0.32
N TYR A 168 -12.94 -19.33 0.86
CA TYR A 168 -13.36 -18.44 1.95
C TYR A 168 -12.58 -17.12 1.93
N ARG A 169 -13.27 -15.99 1.65
CA ARG A 169 -12.63 -14.67 1.61
C ARG A 169 -13.57 -13.55 2.03
N GLY A 170 -13.01 -12.40 2.40
CA GLY A 170 -13.76 -11.25 2.94
C GLY A 170 -14.74 -10.60 1.97
N GLY A 171 -14.67 -10.90 0.67
CA GLY A 171 -15.63 -10.45 -0.34
C GLY A 171 -16.88 -11.33 -0.46
N TYR A 172 -16.96 -12.44 0.26
CA TYR A 172 -18.18 -13.25 0.33
C TYR A 172 -19.19 -12.62 1.27
N ARG A 173 -20.47 -12.79 0.93
CA ARG A 173 -21.59 -12.31 1.73
C ARG A 173 -21.58 -12.99 3.10
N PRO A 174 -22.06 -12.30 4.16
CA PRO A 174 -22.10 -12.88 5.50
C PRO A 174 -22.82 -14.23 5.58
N MET A 175 -23.92 -14.40 4.84
CA MET A 175 -24.65 -15.68 4.81
C MET A 175 -23.87 -16.80 4.13
N GLU A 176 -23.14 -16.51 3.05
CA GLU A 176 -22.28 -17.49 2.37
C GLU A 176 -21.17 -17.97 3.29
N ARG A 177 -20.52 -17.04 4.02
CA ARG A 177 -19.46 -17.38 4.99
C ARG A 177 -19.97 -18.28 6.11
N ARG A 178 -21.14 -17.96 6.69
CA ARG A 178 -21.79 -18.79 7.73
C ARG A 178 -22.08 -20.20 7.22
N ALA A 179 -22.64 -20.34 6.03
CA ALA A 179 -22.93 -21.65 5.45
C ALA A 179 -21.65 -22.49 5.23
N ILE A 180 -20.54 -21.86 4.83
CA ILE A 180 -19.24 -22.54 4.67
C ILE A 180 -18.66 -22.95 6.03
N GLU A 181 -18.74 -22.08 7.03
CA GLU A 181 -18.31 -22.36 8.41
C GLU A 181 -19.09 -23.54 9.01
N GLU A 182 -20.41 -23.55 8.85
CA GLU A 182 -21.28 -24.64 9.34
C GLU A 182 -20.94 -25.97 8.67
N LYS A 183 -20.79 -26.00 7.35
CA LYS A 183 -20.40 -27.22 6.61
C LYS A 183 -19.02 -27.73 7.00
N MET A 184 -18.08 -26.83 7.27
CA MET A 184 -16.74 -27.20 7.75
C MET A 184 -16.79 -27.78 9.16
N ALA A 185 -17.54 -27.14 10.07
CA ALA A 185 -17.71 -27.62 11.45
C ALA A 185 -18.44 -28.96 11.52
N ALA A 186 -19.41 -29.19 10.62
CA ALA A 186 -20.14 -30.45 10.49
C ALA A 186 -19.30 -31.58 9.85
N GLY A 187 -18.14 -31.26 9.26
CA GLY A 187 -17.29 -32.23 8.55
C GLY A 187 -17.78 -32.62 7.17
N GLU A 188 -18.71 -31.84 6.59
CA GLU A 188 -19.19 -32.02 5.21
C GLU A 188 -18.13 -31.56 4.19
N LEU A 189 -17.30 -30.60 4.57
CA LEU A 189 -16.14 -30.15 3.79
C LEU A 189 -14.85 -30.84 4.27
N ARG A 190 -14.01 -31.22 3.30
CA ARG A 190 -12.66 -31.75 3.54
C ARG A 190 -11.60 -30.66 3.68
N GLY A 191 -11.88 -29.44 3.22
CA GLY A 191 -10.99 -28.32 3.45
C GLY A 191 -11.42 -27.03 2.79
N LEU A 192 -10.75 -25.96 3.20
CA LEU A 192 -11.02 -24.60 2.73
C LEU A 192 -9.77 -24.00 2.08
N VAL A 193 -9.97 -23.17 1.06
CA VAL A 193 -8.95 -22.28 0.48
C VAL A 193 -9.35 -20.85 0.82
N ALA A 194 -8.51 -20.13 1.56
CA ALA A 194 -8.88 -18.87 2.19
C ALA A 194 -7.82 -17.79 2.10
N THR A 195 -8.22 -16.52 2.27
CA THR A 195 -7.27 -15.45 2.58
C THR A 195 -6.98 -15.41 4.09
N ASN A 196 -6.28 -14.37 4.56
CA ASN A 196 -6.05 -14.07 5.98
C ASN A 196 -7.33 -13.89 6.82
N VAL A 197 -8.54 -13.93 6.24
CA VAL A 197 -9.78 -13.72 7.01
C VAL A 197 -10.00 -14.85 8.03
N LEU A 198 -9.48 -16.05 7.76
CA LEU A 198 -9.48 -17.18 8.70
C LEU A 198 -8.23 -17.23 9.62
N GLU A 199 -7.37 -16.19 9.60
CA GLU A 199 -6.33 -16.02 10.64
C GLU A 199 -6.95 -15.78 12.02
N LEU A 200 -8.16 -15.24 12.07
CA LEU A 200 -8.89 -14.90 13.30
C LEU A 200 -9.64 -16.11 13.90
N GLY A 201 -9.83 -16.10 15.22
CA GLY A 201 -10.30 -17.17 16.13
C GLY A 201 -11.63 -17.91 15.86
N ILE A 202 -12.06 -18.09 14.61
CA ILE A 202 -13.26 -18.86 14.27
C ILE A 202 -12.99 -20.36 14.52
N ASP A 203 -13.92 -21.03 15.20
CA ASP A 203 -13.90 -22.48 15.40
C ASP A 203 -14.42 -23.20 14.15
N ILE A 204 -13.50 -23.48 13.23
CA ILE A 204 -13.76 -24.24 12.00
C ILE A 204 -13.52 -25.75 12.19
N GLY A 205 -13.57 -26.23 13.43
CA GLY A 205 -13.44 -27.64 13.75
C GLY A 205 -12.00 -28.15 13.73
N ARG A 206 -11.84 -29.45 13.46
CA ARG A 206 -10.55 -30.15 13.56
C ARG A 206 -9.82 -30.10 12.22
N LEU A 207 -8.65 -29.47 12.20
CA LEU A 207 -7.73 -29.43 11.06
C LEU A 207 -6.47 -30.24 11.34
N ASP A 208 -6.13 -31.13 10.42
CA ASP A 208 -4.93 -31.99 10.50
C ASP A 208 -3.79 -31.44 9.60
N ALA A 209 -4.10 -30.55 8.64
CA ALA A 209 -3.09 -29.88 7.81
C ALA A 209 -3.36 -28.38 7.58
N ALA A 210 -2.28 -27.59 7.50
CA ALA A 210 -2.29 -26.21 7.02
C ALA A 210 -1.40 -26.08 5.78
N VAL A 211 -1.87 -25.39 4.74
CA VAL A 211 -1.14 -25.17 3.48
C VAL A 211 -1.01 -23.68 3.23
N LEU A 212 0.17 -23.10 3.40
CA LEU A 212 0.45 -21.69 3.17
C LEU A 212 1.02 -21.54 1.76
N VAL A 213 0.24 -20.92 0.87
CA VAL A 213 0.60 -20.64 -0.53
C VAL A 213 1.38 -19.32 -0.58
N GLY A 214 2.67 -19.43 -0.24
CA GLY A 214 3.58 -18.31 0.00
C GLY A 214 3.62 -17.89 1.46
N PHE A 215 4.74 -17.29 1.88
CA PHE A 215 4.91 -16.73 3.21
C PHE A 215 3.94 -15.57 3.44
N PRO A 216 3.15 -15.54 4.54
CA PRO A 216 2.11 -14.53 4.76
C PRO A 216 2.62 -13.12 5.09
N GLY A 217 3.89 -12.83 4.77
CA GLY A 217 4.55 -11.54 5.00
C GLY A 217 5.14 -11.39 6.40
N THR A 218 4.50 -11.98 7.41
CA THR A 218 4.92 -11.88 8.82
C THR A 218 4.98 -13.27 9.48
N ARG A 219 5.98 -13.50 10.34
CA ARG A 219 6.07 -14.61 11.30
C ARG A 219 4.82 -14.72 12.16
N ALA A 220 4.26 -13.61 12.64
CA ALA A 220 3.04 -13.67 13.46
C ALA A 220 1.89 -14.30 12.67
N SER A 221 1.62 -13.82 11.45
CA SER A 221 0.62 -14.43 10.56
C SER A 221 0.98 -15.88 10.22
N PHE A 222 2.26 -16.22 10.00
CA PHE A 222 2.69 -17.60 9.80
C PHE A 222 2.29 -18.50 10.99
N TRP A 223 2.61 -18.08 12.22
CA TRP A 223 2.32 -18.86 13.41
C TRP A 223 0.81 -18.96 13.69
N GLN A 224 0.04 -17.92 13.39
CA GLN A 224 -1.43 -17.98 13.47
C GLN A 224 -2.01 -18.96 12.46
N GLN A 225 -1.60 -18.87 11.19
CA GLN A 225 -2.07 -19.76 10.12
C GLN A 225 -1.66 -21.22 10.40
N ALA A 226 -0.41 -21.46 10.80
CA ALA A 226 0.08 -22.77 11.21
C ALA A 226 -0.60 -23.30 12.49
N GLY A 227 -0.99 -22.40 13.39
CA GLY A 227 -1.72 -22.67 14.62
C GLY A 227 -3.15 -23.18 14.41
N ARG A 228 -3.70 -23.04 13.19
CA ARG A 228 -5.04 -23.56 12.85
C ARG A 228 -5.06 -25.09 12.76
N ALA A 229 -3.94 -25.72 12.41
CA ALA A 229 -3.82 -27.17 12.41
C ALA A 229 -3.30 -27.72 13.76
N GLY A 230 -3.84 -28.86 14.19
CA GLY A 230 -3.35 -29.59 15.37
C GLY A 230 -3.90 -29.12 16.73
N ARG A 231 -5.13 -28.60 16.82
CA ARG A 231 -5.73 -28.14 18.10
C ARG A 231 -6.26 -29.25 19.04
N LYS A 232 -6.45 -30.50 18.56
CA LYS A 232 -7.12 -31.60 19.30
C LYS A 232 -6.27 -32.87 19.48
N GLY A 233 -4.96 -32.74 19.74
CA GLY A 233 -4.13 -33.81 20.32
C GLY A 233 -3.53 -34.88 19.38
N ARG A 234 -3.80 -34.85 18.07
CA ARG A 234 -3.05 -35.63 17.05
C ARG A 234 -2.03 -34.74 16.35
N GLY A 235 -0.97 -35.35 15.83
CA GLY A 235 0.05 -34.62 15.09
C GLY A 235 -0.52 -33.95 13.82
N ALA A 236 0.03 -32.80 13.44
CA ALA A 236 -0.42 -32.02 12.30
C ALA A 236 0.72 -31.67 11.34
N ALA A 237 0.39 -31.43 10.07
CA ALA A 237 1.35 -31.02 9.04
C ALA A 237 1.13 -29.57 8.63
N VAL A 238 2.20 -28.79 8.51
CA VAL A 238 2.18 -27.43 8.01
C VAL A 238 3.06 -27.37 6.78
N PHE A 239 2.47 -27.08 5.62
CA PHE A 239 3.17 -26.93 4.35
C PHE A 239 3.30 -25.44 4.05
N LEU A 240 4.51 -24.94 3.88
CA LEU A 240 4.79 -23.59 3.40
C LEU A 240 5.36 -23.68 1.98
N LEU A 241 4.56 -23.38 0.97
CA LEU A 241 5.00 -23.35 -0.42
C LEU A 241 5.62 -21.99 -0.69
N LEU A 242 6.94 -21.96 -0.82
CA LEU A 242 7.71 -20.72 -0.93
C LEU A 242 7.47 -20.05 -2.29
N ASP A 243 7.13 -18.77 -2.25
CA ASP A 243 6.94 -17.95 -3.44
C ASP A 243 8.28 -17.49 -4.04
N ASN A 244 8.24 -16.94 -5.24
CA ASN A 244 9.43 -16.36 -5.89
C ASN A 244 9.72 -14.94 -5.40
N LEU A 245 9.34 -14.60 -4.17
CA LEU A 245 9.53 -13.30 -3.56
C LEU A 245 10.76 -13.27 -2.65
N PRO A 246 11.32 -12.09 -2.36
CA PRO A 246 12.56 -11.98 -1.61
C PRO A 246 12.54 -12.64 -0.24
N MET A 247 11.45 -12.44 0.52
CA MET A 247 11.30 -13.02 1.85
C MET A 247 11.17 -14.55 1.80
N ASP A 248 10.36 -15.08 0.89
CA ASP A 248 10.19 -16.51 0.68
C ASP A 248 11.52 -17.20 0.31
N GLN A 249 12.34 -16.58 -0.55
CA GLN A 249 13.64 -17.15 -0.91
C GLN A 249 14.68 -17.00 0.19
N TYR A 250 14.59 -15.96 1.02
CA TYR A 250 15.40 -15.87 2.23
C TYR A 250 15.08 -17.03 3.19
N LEU A 251 13.80 -17.35 3.39
CA LEU A 251 13.36 -18.50 4.20
C LEU A 251 13.85 -19.84 3.66
N ALA A 252 13.98 -19.98 2.34
CA ALA A 252 14.56 -21.18 1.72
C ALA A 252 16.04 -21.38 2.10
N ILE A 253 16.77 -20.28 2.28
CA ILE A 253 18.21 -20.28 2.58
C ILE A 253 18.44 -20.41 4.09
N ASP A 254 17.67 -19.68 4.90
CA ASP A 254 17.79 -19.61 6.36
C ASP A 254 16.43 -19.92 7.03
N PRO A 255 16.01 -21.21 7.05
CA PRO A 255 14.76 -21.60 7.69
C PRO A 255 14.81 -21.40 9.22
N GLY A 256 16.01 -21.38 9.82
CA GLY A 256 16.21 -21.14 11.25
C GLY A 256 15.67 -19.79 11.69
N TRP A 257 15.67 -18.79 10.82
CA TRP A 257 15.05 -17.48 11.09
C TRP A 257 13.58 -17.60 11.49
N LEU A 258 12.80 -18.51 10.88
CA LEU A 258 11.38 -18.69 11.16
C LEU A 258 11.12 -19.23 12.57
N PHE A 259 12.02 -20.07 13.08
CA PHE A 259 11.93 -20.74 14.37
C PHE A 259 12.74 -20.05 15.48
N SER A 260 13.58 -19.07 15.14
CA SER A 260 14.33 -18.27 16.11
C SER A 260 13.39 -17.45 17.00
N GLY A 261 13.76 -17.16 18.26
CA GLY A 261 12.88 -16.45 19.22
C GLY A 261 12.62 -14.95 18.94
N GLY A 262 13.14 -14.38 17.85
CA GLY A 262 12.95 -12.96 17.51
C GLY A 262 11.57 -12.67 16.94
N SER A 263 10.60 -12.36 17.79
CA SER A 263 9.24 -12.00 17.37
C SER A 263 9.14 -10.57 16.81
N GLU A 264 7.99 -10.19 16.28
CA GLU A 264 7.82 -8.95 15.50
C GLU A 264 7.43 -7.76 16.37
N HIS A 265 7.84 -6.56 15.98
CA HIS A 265 7.27 -5.35 16.59
C HIS A 265 5.94 -5.01 15.91
N ALA A 266 4.86 -5.05 16.68
CA ALA A 266 3.61 -4.45 16.25
C ALA A 266 3.73 -2.93 16.40
N VAL A 267 3.48 -2.21 15.29
CA VAL A 267 3.46 -0.75 15.27
C VAL A 267 2.01 -0.29 15.27
N ALA A 268 1.69 0.61 16.19
CA ALA A 268 0.47 1.42 16.17
C ALA A 268 0.89 2.85 16.49
N ASP A 269 0.28 3.81 15.81
CA ASP A 269 0.48 5.24 16.03
C ASP A 269 -0.83 5.87 16.53
N PRO A 270 -1.09 5.89 17.85
CA PRO A 270 -2.30 6.47 18.43
C PRO A 270 -2.45 7.97 18.18
N ASP A 271 -1.37 8.65 17.78
CA ASP A 271 -1.31 10.10 17.61
C ASP A 271 -1.25 10.49 16.13
N ASN A 272 -1.51 9.55 15.22
CA ASN A 272 -1.74 9.85 13.83
C ASN A 272 -2.84 10.91 13.67
N LEU A 273 -2.47 12.10 13.18
CA LEU A 273 -3.32 13.28 13.15
C LEU A 273 -4.67 13.05 12.46
N PHE A 274 -4.69 12.27 11.37
CA PHE A 274 -5.92 11.99 10.62
C PHE A 274 -6.89 11.11 11.43
N ILE A 275 -6.37 10.05 12.05
CA ILE A 275 -7.14 9.15 12.91
C ILE A 275 -7.59 9.89 14.18
N GLN A 276 -6.70 10.66 14.80
CA GLN A 276 -6.97 11.42 16.00
C GLN A 276 -8.06 12.49 15.75
N LEU A 277 -7.98 13.25 14.65
CA LEU A 277 -9.02 14.21 14.22
C LEU A 277 -10.41 13.56 14.16
N ALA A 278 -10.52 12.40 13.50
CA ALA A 278 -11.78 11.66 13.40
C ALA A 278 -12.33 11.26 14.79
N HIS A 279 -11.45 10.78 15.67
CA HIS A 279 -11.84 10.38 17.02
C HIS A 279 -12.12 11.54 17.97
N VAL A 280 -11.45 12.69 17.84
CA VAL A 280 -11.73 13.91 18.62
C VAL A 280 -13.13 14.43 18.30
N ARG A 281 -13.57 14.40 17.04
CA ARG A 281 -14.96 14.72 16.66
C ARG A 281 -15.97 13.84 17.40
N ALA A 282 -15.72 12.53 17.42
CA ALA A 282 -16.58 11.58 18.14
C ALA A 282 -16.51 11.76 19.67
N ALA A 283 -15.32 12.05 20.20
CA ALA A 283 -15.10 12.29 21.63
C ALA A 283 -15.86 13.54 22.11
N ALA A 284 -15.90 14.61 21.30
CA ALA A 284 -16.63 15.83 21.61
C ALA A 284 -18.16 15.63 21.60
N ALA A 285 -18.66 14.77 20.72
CA ALA A 285 -20.08 14.43 20.64
C ALA A 285 -20.54 13.54 21.80
N GLU A 286 -19.62 12.76 22.37
CA GLU A 286 -19.85 11.95 23.58
C GLU A 286 -19.86 12.83 24.84
N LEU A 287 -18.76 13.55 25.09
CA LEU A 287 -18.60 14.42 26.24
C LEU A 287 -17.85 15.70 25.81
N PRO A 288 -18.25 16.90 26.29
CA PRO A 288 -17.57 18.14 25.96
C PRO A 288 -16.07 18.04 26.21
N LEU A 289 -15.26 18.47 25.23
CA LEU A 289 -13.81 18.46 25.36
C LEU A 289 -13.37 19.55 26.33
N SER A 290 -12.35 19.25 27.12
CA SER A 290 -11.69 20.15 28.04
C SER A 290 -10.19 20.22 27.72
N PRO A 291 -9.46 21.24 28.21
CA PRO A 291 -8.02 21.30 28.05
C PRO A 291 -7.28 20.06 28.60
N ASP A 292 -7.82 19.42 29.63
CA ASP A 292 -7.24 18.20 30.22
C ASP A 292 -7.22 17.03 29.22
N ASP A 293 -8.11 17.06 28.22
CA ASP A 293 -8.14 16.05 27.16
C ASP A 293 -6.89 16.11 26.25
N ALA A 294 -6.08 17.17 26.33
CA ALA A 294 -4.78 17.23 25.66
C ALA A 294 -3.80 16.17 26.16
N ALA A 295 -3.98 15.66 27.40
CA ALA A 295 -3.19 14.53 27.90
C ALA A 295 -3.52 13.21 27.17
N LEU A 296 -4.72 13.10 26.58
CA LEU A 296 -5.16 11.94 25.81
C LEU A 296 -4.98 12.16 24.30
N PHE A 297 -5.17 13.39 23.82
CA PHE A 297 -5.07 13.79 22.42
C PHE A 297 -4.03 14.91 22.28
N PRO A 298 -2.74 14.57 22.08
CA PRO A 298 -1.66 15.57 22.00
C PRO A 298 -1.90 16.68 20.96
N ASP A 299 -2.50 16.36 19.82
CA ASP A 299 -2.73 17.29 18.71
C ASP A 299 -4.06 18.06 18.83
N LEU A 300 -4.70 18.03 20.00
CA LEU A 300 -5.93 18.77 20.27
C LEU A 300 -5.77 20.28 19.95
N GLY A 301 -4.57 20.83 20.16
CA GLY A 301 -4.21 22.20 19.83
C GLY A 301 -4.23 22.51 18.33
N GLU A 302 -4.02 21.53 17.46
CA GLU A 302 -4.10 21.66 16.00
C GLU A 302 -5.50 21.35 15.48
N ILE A 303 -6.19 20.41 16.12
CA ILE A 303 -7.51 19.92 15.70
C ILE A 303 -8.62 20.94 16.02
N VAL A 304 -8.65 21.49 17.24
CA VAL A 304 -9.72 22.41 17.67
C VAL A 304 -9.82 23.66 16.79
N PRO A 305 -8.71 24.33 16.41
CA PRO A 305 -8.75 25.47 15.48
C PRO A 305 -9.37 25.18 14.11
N VAL A 306 -9.46 23.92 13.70
CA VAL A 306 -10.08 23.51 12.43
C VAL A 306 -11.56 23.24 12.59
N LEU A 307 -11.93 22.57 13.69
CA LEU A 307 -13.33 22.21 13.95
C LEU A 307 -14.20 23.43 14.34
N LEU A 308 -13.60 24.49 14.89
CA LEU A 308 -14.29 25.74 15.25
C LEU A 308 -14.81 26.50 13.99
N PRO A 309 -13.98 26.85 12.99
CA PRO A 309 -14.44 27.44 11.73
C PRO A 309 -15.48 26.58 10.99
N MET A 310 -15.31 25.26 11.04
CA MET A 310 -16.24 24.28 10.44
C MET A 310 -17.59 24.19 11.18
N LYS A 311 -17.77 24.95 12.27
CA LYS A 311 -18.97 24.95 13.15
C LYS A 311 -19.29 23.57 13.73
N GLU A 312 -18.32 22.67 13.79
CA GLU A 312 -18.48 21.37 14.44
C GLU A 312 -18.24 21.44 15.95
N LEU A 313 -17.50 22.44 16.43
CA LEU A 313 -17.35 22.75 17.84
C LEU A 313 -17.85 24.16 18.17
N ARG A 314 -18.38 24.32 19.39
CA ARG A 314 -18.67 25.60 20.03
C ARG A 314 -17.87 25.71 21.33
N LYS A 315 -17.16 26.82 21.52
CA LYS A 315 -16.48 27.12 22.78
C LYS A 315 -17.45 27.75 23.78
N GLU A 316 -17.57 27.19 24.97
CA GLU A 316 -18.42 27.69 26.04
C GLU A 316 -17.80 27.35 27.41
N SER A 317 -17.67 28.35 28.29
CA SER A 317 -17.15 28.18 29.66
C SER A 317 -15.82 27.41 29.76
N GLY A 318 -14.90 27.64 28.81
CA GLY A 318 -13.58 26.99 28.77
C GLY A 318 -13.59 25.55 28.25
N ARG A 319 -14.74 25.03 27.79
CA ARG A 319 -14.89 23.71 27.17
C ARG A 319 -15.34 23.83 25.71
N PHE A 320 -15.21 22.74 24.96
CA PHE A 320 -15.63 22.66 23.56
C PHE A 320 -16.76 21.64 23.42
N PHE A 321 -17.94 22.14 23.06
CA PHE A 321 -19.15 21.35 22.88
C PHE A 321 -19.32 21.01 21.40
N TRP A 322 -19.76 19.79 21.12
CA TRP A 322 -20.11 19.40 19.76
C TRP A 322 -21.35 20.17 19.27
N SER A 323 -21.21 20.80 18.11
CA SER A 323 -22.27 21.50 17.38
C SER A 323 -22.47 20.99 15.95
N GLY A 324 -21.70 19.96 15.55
CA GLY A 324 -21.79 19.31 14.25
C GLY A 324 -22.98 18.36 14.11
N GLY A 325 -22.93 17.50 13.07
CA GLY A 325 -24.00 16.54 12.78
C GLY A 325 -24.23 15.51 13.90
N PRO A 326 -25.38 14.81 13.92
CA PRO A 326 -25.80 14.01 15.08
C PRO A 326 -24.95 12.76 15.37
N TYR A 327 -24.16 12.28 14.40
CA TYR A 327 -23.44 11.01 14.54
C TYR A 327 -22.04 11.00 13.90
N PRO A 328 -21.06 11.77 14.42
CA PRO A 328 -19.70 11.79 13.88
C PRO A 328 -18.97 10.45 14.01
N ALA A 329 -19.32 9.62 15.00
CA ALA A 329 -18.76 8.28 15.13
C ALA A 329 -19.09 7.36 13.93
N GLY A 330 -20.18 7.64 13.19
CA GLY A 330 -20.52 6.92 11.96
C GLY A 330 -19.64 7.27 10.77
N ASP A 331 -18.90 8.38 10.83
CA ASP A 331 -17.91 8.73 9.82
C ASP A 331 -16.63 7.90 9.96
N ILE A 332 -16.44 7.22 11.09
CA ILE A 332 -15.23 6.47 11.43
C ILE A 332 -15.44 5.00 11.08
N SER A 333 -14.61 4.49 10.18
CA SER A 333 -14.50 3.05 9.94
C SER A 333 -13.17 2.55 10.46
N LEU A 334 -13.21 1.66 11.45
CA LEU A 334 -12.01 1.17 12.13
C LEU A 334 -11.15 0.25 11.24
N ARG A 335 -11.74 -0.35 10.19
CA ARG A 335 -11.07 -1.34 9.32
C ARG A 335 -10.96 -0.92 7.85
N ASN A 336 -11.94 -0.15 7.34
CA ASN A 336 -12.00 0.24 5.93
C ASN A 336 -12.24 1.74 5.82
N MET A 337 -11.22 2.55 5.56
CA MET A 337 -11.41 4.00 5.49
C MET A 337 -12.29 4.46 4.33
N ASP A 338 -12.31 3.70 3.23
CA ASP A 338 -12.98 4.14 2.03
C ASP A 338 -14.50 4.07 2.20
N LYS A 339 -15.12 5.25 2.36
CA LYS A 339 -16.59 5.37 2.38
C LYS A 339 -17.20 4.97 1.04
N ILE A 340 -16.43 5.03 -0.04
CA ILE A 340 -16.88 4.67 -1.37
C ILE A 340 -16.88 3.15 -1.50
N ARG A 341 -18.05 2.61 -1.80
CA ARG A 341 -18.26 1.17 -2.01
C ARG A 341 -18.80 0.95 -3.41
N TYR A 342 -18.18 0.03 -4.13
CA TYR A 342 -18.64 -0.43 -5.43
C TYR A 342 -19.36 -1.77 -5.29
N ARG A 343 -20.47 -1.91 -6.03
CA ARG A 343 -21.31 -3.11 -6.05
C ARG A 343 -21.13 -3.84 -7.37
N LEU A 344 -20.78 -5.12 -7.32
CA LEU A 344 -20.81 -5.98 -8.50
C LEU A 344 -22.12 -6.74 -8.54
N LYS A 345 -22.88 -6.62 -9.63
CA LYS A 345 -24.17 -7.30 -9.82
C LYS A 345 -24.15 -8.21 -11.05
N ASN A 346 -24.94 -9.27 -10.98
CA ASN A 346 -25.19 -10.15 -12.12
C ASN A 346 -26.12 -9.43 -13.12
N SER A 347 -25.74 -9.39 -14.40
CA SER A 347 -26.53 -8.71 -15.44
C SER A 347 -27.83 -9.44 -15.80
N ALA A 348 -27.94 -10.75 -15.53
CA ALA A 348 -29.13 -11.53 -15.86
C ALA A 348 -30.31 -11.29 -14.89
N ASP A 349 -30.05 -11.18 -13.60
CA ASP A 349 -31.08 -11.11 -12.54
C ASP A 349 -30.93 -9.90 -11.60
N GLY A 350 -29.89 -9.07 -11.79
CA GLY A 350 -29.60 -7.92 -10.93
C GLY A 350 -29.13 -8.28 -9.52
N SER A 351 -28.91 -9.57 -9.23
CA SER A 351 -28.48 -10.01 -7.91
C SER A 351 -27.10 -9.47 -7.58
N LEU A 352 -26.93 -9.01 -6.34
CA LEU A 352 -25.63 -8.56 -5.85
C LEU A 352 -24.68 -9.76 -5.75
N ILE A 353 -23.51 -9.70 -6.37
CA ILE A 353 -22.45 -10.71 -6.25
C ILE A 353 -21.56 -10.36 -5.05
N THR A 354 -21.08 -9.12 -4.98
CA THR A 354 -20.16 -8.67 -3.92
C THR A 354 -20.12 -7.14 -3.81
N GLU A 355 -19.45 -6.65 -2.76
CA GLU A 355 -19.12 -5.24 -2.57
C GLU A 355 -17.67 -5.05 -2.14
N MET A 356 -17.02 -3.99 -2.62
CA MET A 356 -15.61 -3.69 -2.36
C MET A 356 -15.34 -2.18 -2.29
N ASP A 357 -14.17 -1.79 -1.78
CA ASP A 357 -13.72 -0.39 -1.81
C ASP A 357 -13.27 0.03 -3.22
N GLU A 358 -13.03 1.32 -3.42
CA GLU A 358 -12.71 1.88 -4.74
C GLU A 358 -11.39 1.35 -5.32
N LEU A 359 -10.33 1.27 -4.50
CA LEU A 359 -9.03 0.81 -4.99
C LEU A 359 -9.11 -0.65 -5.41
N GLN A 360 -9.84 -1.47 -4.65
CA GLN A 360 -10.12 -2.85 -5.00
C GLN A 360 -11.00 -2.96 -6.25
N ALA A 361 -12.01 -2.09 -6.39
CA ALA A 361 -12.88 -2.06 -7.56
C ALA A 361 -12.08 -1.84 -8.85
N PHE A 362 -11.14 -0.90 -8.82
CA PHE A 362 -10.29 -0.56 -9.96
C PHE A 362 -9.29 -1.67 -10.31
N ARG A 363 -9.06 -2.64 -9.42
CA ARG A 363 -8.17 -3.78 -9.63
C ARG A 363 -8.88 -5.09 -9.95
N GLU A 364 -10.15 -5.24 -9.60
CA GLU A 364 -10.87 -6.52 -9.68
C GLU A 364 -12.11 -6.49 -10.58
N ILE A 365 -12.75 -5.33 -10.78
CA ILE A 365 -14.03 -5.21 -11.50
C ILE A 365 -14.03 -4.10 -12.56
N TYR A 366 -12.90 -3.89 -13.23
CA TYR A 366 -12.82 -3.07 -14.45
C TYR A 366 -13.51 -3.76 -15.64
N GLY A 367 -13.91 -2.99 -16.66
CA GLY A 367 -14.49 -3.54 -17.89
C GLY A 367 -13.55 -4.55 -18.56
N GLY A 368 -14.04 -5.77 -18.84
CA GLY A 368 -13.24 -6.88 -19.37
C GLY A 368 -12.59 -7.78 -18.31
N ALA A 369 -12.73 -7.49 -17.02
CA ALA A 369 -12.23 -8.35 -15.95
C ALA A 369 -12.99 -9.69 -15.85
N ILE A 370 -12.27 -10.77 -15.53
CA ILE A 370 -12.86 -12.02 -15.05
C ILE A 370 -12.84 -11.99 -13.53
N TYR A 371 -14.00 -11.73 -12.93
CA TYR A 371 -14.20 -11.80 -11.50
C TYR A 371 -14.57 -13.22 -11.09
N LEU A 372 -13.83 -13.80 -10.15
CA LEU A 372 -14.07 -15.16 -9.66
C LEU A 372 -14.76 -15.13 -8.29
N HIS A 373 -15.81 -15.93 -8.12
CA HIS A 373 -16.55 -16.04 -6.87
C HIS A 373 -16.93 -17.50 -6.61
N GLU A 374 -16.29 -18.13 -5.63
CA GLU A 374 -16.50 -19.55 -5.31
C GLU A 374 -16.15 -20.47 -6.51
N GLY A 375 -15.11 -20.11 -7.27
CA GLY A 375 -14.73 -20.80 -8.50
C GLY A 375 -15.65 -20.56 -9.71
N LEU A 376 -16.78 -19.86 -9.55
CA LEU A 376 -17.62 -19.38 -10.66
C LEU A 376 -16.99 -18.14 -11.29
N GLN A 377 -17.06 -18.03 -12.62
CA GLN A 377 -16.49 -16.91 -13.35
C GLN A 377 -17.59 -15.93 -13.80
N TYR A 378 -17.29 -14.64 -13.64
CA TYR A 378 -18.13 -13.54 -14.09
C TYR A 378 -17.30 -12.60 -14.95
N LEU A 379 -17.66 -12.43 -16.22
CA LEU A 379 -17.06 -11.42 -17.08
C LEU A 379 -17.73 -10.07 -16.80
N VAL A 380 -16.93 -9.11 -16.36
CA VAL A 380 -17.37 -7.74 -16.10
C VAL A 380 -17.55 -7.02 -17.43
N GLU A 381 -18.79 -6.64 -17.71
CA GLU A 381 -19.18 -6.00 -18.98
C GLU A 381 -18.91 -4.49 -18.92
N ARG A 382 -19.17 -3.88 -17.76
CA ARG A 382 -18.94 -2.44 -17.54
C ARG A 382 -18.80 -2.11 -16.05
N LEU A 383 -18.09 -1.02 -15.78
CA LEU A 383 -17.98 -0.37 -14.47
C LEU A 383 -18.50 1.06 -14.59
N ASP A 384 -19.57 1.37 -13.87
CA ASP A 384 -20.15 2.71 -13.76
C ASP A 384 -19.59 3.41 -12.51
N LEU A 385 -18.72 4.40 -12.73
CA LEU A 385 -18.07 5.17 -11.67
C LEU A 385 -19.03 6.13 -10.96
N GLN A 386 -20.08 6.61 -11.65
CA GLN A 386 -21.04 7.54 -11.07
C GLN A 386 -21.98 6.83 -10.11
N ASN A 387 -22.55 5.72 -10.55
CA ASN A 387 -23.47 4.91 -9.74
C ASN A 387 -22.74 3.96 -8.79
N ARG A 388 -21.42 3.77 -8.98
CA ARG A 388 -20.56 2.85 -8.22
C ARG A 388 -21.03 1.41 -8.35
N GLU A 389 -21.38 1.02 -9.57
CA GLU A 389 -21.90 -0.31 -9.88
C GLU A 389 -21.18 -0.92 -11.08
N ALA A 390 -20.83 -2.19 -10.97
CA ALA A 390 -20.36 -3.00 -12.08
C ALA A 390 -21.41 -4.05 -12.42
N LEU A 391 -21.60 -4.31 -13.71
CA LEU A 391 -22.42 -5.42 -14.21
C LEU A 391 -21.52 -6.50 -14.78
N ALA A 392 -21.80 -7.75 -14.41
CA ALA A 392 -21.09 -8.90 -14.94
C ALA A 392 -22.05 -10.04 -15.29
N ARG A 393 -21.72 -10.79 -16.31
CA ARG A 393 -22.45 -12.00 -16.71
C ARG A 393 -21.64 -13.25 -16.36
N PRO A 394 -22.30 -14.40 -16.10
CA PRO A 394 -21.61 -15.67 -16.03
C PRO A 394 -20.76 -15.94 -17.28
N ALA A 395 -19.58 -16.53 -17.09
CA ALA A 395 -18.64 -16.87 -18.14
C ALA A 395 -17.95 -18.21 -17.88
N GLU A 396 -17.42 -18.81 -18.95
CA GLU A 396 -16.62 -20.04 -18.89
C GLU A 396 -15.36 -19.85 -19.75
N GLU A 397 -14.45 -19.01 -19.27
CA GLU A 397 -13.19 -18.76 -19.96
C GLU A 397 -12.11 -19.72 -19.49
N ASN A 398 -11.13 -19.98 -20.36
CA ASN A 398 -9.94 -20.76 -20.01
C ASN A 398 -8.83 -19.90 -19.37
N TYR A 399 -9.12 -18.65 -19.05
CA TYR A 399 -8.20 -17.68 -18.47
C TYR A 399 -8.85 -16.88 -17.34
N TYR A 400 -8.03 -16.27 -16.50
CA TYR A 400 -8.41 -15.24 -15.54
C TYR A 400 -7.65 -13.94 -15.84
N THR A 401 -8.09 -12.83 -15.27
CA THR A 401 -7.45 -11.53 -15.50
C THR A 401 -6.62 -11.08 -14.31
N VAL A 402 -5.56 -10.32 -14.58
CA VAL A 402 -4.77 -9.62 -13.57
C VAL A 402 -4.53 -8.19 -14.02
N SER A 403 -4.80 -7.22 -13.15
CA SER A 403 -4.62 -5.80 -13.45
C SER A 403 -3.16 -5.44 -13.71
N CYS A 404 -2.98 -4.39 -14.50
CA CYS A 404 -1.72 -3.71 -14.75
C CYS A 404 -1.82 -2.33 -14.11
N ASP A 405 -1.07 -2.14 -13.02
CA ASP A 405 -1.16 -0.94 -12.19
C ASP A 405 0.12 -0.11 -12.35
N MET A 406 -0.04 1.21 -12.32
CA MET A 406 1.04 2.19 -12.23
C MET A 406 0.90 2.98 -10.93
N THR A 407 2.04 3.37 -10.36
CA THR A 407 2.08 4.16 -9.14
C THR A 407 2.97 5.37 -9.33
N GLU A 408 2.39 6.55 -9.16
CA GLU A 408 3.08 7.83 -9.23
C GLU A 408 3.09 8.46 -7.84
N VAL A 409 4.21 9.10 -7.50
CA VAL A 409 4.37 9.76 -6.21
C VAL A 409 4.91 11.16 -6.42
N HIS A 410 4.27 12.12 -5.76
CA HIS A 410 4.65 13.52 -5.75
C HIS A 410 4.94 13.96 -4.33
N LYS A 411 6.09 14.60 -4.11
CA LYS A 411 6.42 15.19 -2.82
C LYS A 411 5.54 16.41 -2.58
N ILE A 412 4.88 16.45 -1.42
CA ILE A 412 4.09 17.61 -0.96
C ILE A 412 4.96 18.48 -0.06
N ARG A 413 5.63 17.87 0.93
CA ARG A 413 6.39 18.60 1.95
C ARG A 413 7.54 17.76 2.52
N ASP A 414 8.73 18.36 2.60
CA ASP A 414 9.85 17.87 3.41
C ASP A 414 9.61 18.25 4.88
N ARG A 415 9.59 17.27 5.80
CA ARG A 415 9.57 17.50 7.25
C ARG A 415 10.97 17.36 7.85
N GLU A 416 11.65 16.28 7.49
CA GLU A 416 13.01 15.97 7.92
C GLU A 416 13.89 15.70 6.71
N ARG A 417 15.17 16.06 6.84
CA ARG A 417 16.17 15.83 5.80
C ARG A 417 17.53 15.64 6.45
N ASP A 418 18.09 14.45 6.27
CA ASP A 418 19.36 14.05 6.85
C ASP A 418 20.39 13.66 5.78
N PRO A 419 21.68 13.94 6.01
CA PRO A 419 22.74 13.43 5.15
C PRO A 419 22.83 11.90 5.26
N LEU A 420 22.99 11.24 4.12
CA LEU A 420 23.12 9.79 4.02
C LEU A 420 24.33 9.45 3.15
N GLY A 421 25.49 9.23 3.77
CA GLY A 421 26.71 8.90 3.05
C GLY A 421 27.07 9.98 2.02
N ARG A 422 26.92 9.68 0.73
CA ARG A 422 27.19 10.59 -0.41
C ARG A 422 25.94 11.25 -0.98
N THR A 423 24.79 11.05 -0.35
CA THR A 423 23.48 11.55 -0.77
C THR A 423 22.71 12.05 0.46
N PHE A 424 21.40 12.21 0.37
CA PHE A 424 20.52 12.52 1.48
C PHE A 424 19.31 11.59 1.52
N CYS A 425 18.70 11.50 2.69
CA CYS A 425 17.35 10.98 2.84
C CYS A 425 16.41 12.08 3.35
N GLY A 426 15.12 11.91 3.12
CA GLY A 426 14.11 12.78 3.72
C GLY A 426 12.86 12.02 4.10
N PHE A 427 12.07 12.65 4.96
CA PHE A 427 10.77 12.17 5.41
C PHE A 427 9.76 13.31 5.37
N GLY A 428 8.53 12.98 5.00
CA GLY A 428 7.44 13.95 5.02
C GLY A 428 6.21 13.48 4.25
N ASP A 429 5.47 14.45 3.72
CA ASP A 429 4.16 14.22 3.11
C ASP A 429 4.28 14.03 1.60
N VAL A 430 3.61 13.00 1.08
CA VAL A 430 3.57 12.66 -0.34
C VAL A 430 2.15 12.43 -0.82
N ARG A 431 1.89 12.77 -2.08
CA ARG A 431 0.67 12.40 -2.79
C ARG A 431 0.96 11.19 -3.67
N VAL A 432 0.20 10.14 -3.49
CA VAL A 432 0.32 8.89 -4.26
C VAL A 432 -0.87 8.79 -5.20
N ALA A 433 -0.63 8.48 -6.47
CA ALA A 433 -1.66 8.15 -7.44
C ALA A 433 -1.48 6.70 -7.91
N TYR A 434 -2.50 5.88 -7.68
CA TYR A 434 -2.59 4.51 -8.19
C TYR A 434 -3.49 4.49 -9.40
N THR A 435 -2.97 4.02 -10.54
CA THR A 435 -3.70 3.99 -11.80
C THR A 435 -3.71 2.59 -12.38
N THR A 436 -4.88 1.97 -12.50
CA THR A 436 -5.06 0.77 -13.31
C THR A 436 -5.18 1.20 -14.77
N VAL A 437 -4.21 0.81 -15.59
CA VAL A 437 -4.13 1.21 -17.01
C VAL A 437 -4.62 0.13 -17.97
N GLY A 438 -4.64 -1.12 -17.52
CA GLY A 438 -4.92 -2.28 -18.36
C GLY A 438 -4.97 -3.57 -17.55
N PHE A 439 -5.01 -4.69 -18.25
CA PHE A 439 -4.95 -6.01 -17.66
C PHE A 439 -4.28 -7.02 -18.58
N ARG A 440 -3.85 -8.13 -17.99
CA ARG A 440 -3.34 -9.30 -18.71
C ARG A 440 -4.26 -10.50 -18.52
N ARG A 441 -4.42 -11.30 -19.57
CA ARG A 441 -5.15 -12.58 -19.54
C ARG A 441 -4.15 -13.69 -19.22
N GLN A 442 -4.37 -14.41 -18.14
CA GLN A 442 -3.55 -15.54 -17.72
C GLN A 442 -4.33 -16.85 -17.83
N GLN A 443 -3.83 -17.79 -18.61
CA GLN A 443 -4.46 -19.09 -18.78
C GLN A 443 -4.41 -19.90 -17.48
N PHE A 444 -5.51 -20.61 -17.16
CA PHE A 444 -5.53 -21.52 -16.01
C PHE A 444 -4.51 -22.67 -16.17
N HIS A 445 -4.06 -23.24 -15.04
CA HIS A 445 -3.15 -24.38 -14.89
C HIS A 445 -1.70 -24.15 -15.33
N ASN A 446 -1.45 -23.47 -16.44
CA ASN A 446 -0.10 -23.17 -16.92
C ASN A 446 0.32 -21.72 -16.62
N HIS A 447 -0.62 -20.84 -16.26
CA HIS A 447 -0.41 -19.41 -15.97
C HIS A 447 0.32 -18.67 -17.10
N GLN A 448 0.15 -19.12 -18.34
CA GLN A 448 0.73 -18.47 -19.50
C GLN A 448 0.02 -17.13 -19.74
N ASN A 449 0.80 -16.07 -19.96
CA ASN A 449 0.26 -14.78 -20.37
C ASN A 449 -0.21 -14.87 -21.83
N LEU A 450 -1.52 -14.72 -22.05
CA LEU A 450 -2.17 -14.79 -23.36
C LEU A 450 -2.20 -13.43 -24.09
N GLY A 451 -1.87 -12.35 -23.40
CA GLY A 451 -1.91 -11.00 -23.95
C GLY A 451 -2.23 -9.96 -22.90
N MET A 452 -1.97 -8.71 -23.27
CA MET A 452 -2.26 -7.53 -22.48
C MET A 452 -3.21 -6.62 -23.26
N GLU A 453 -4.15 -6.03 -22.54
CA GLU A 453 -5.19 -5.16 -23.07
C GLU A 453 -5.24 -3.90 -22.21
N MET A 454 -5.38 -2.74 -22.84
CA MET A 454 -5.50 -1.46 -22.14
C MET A 454 -6.98 -1.18 -21.86
N LEU A 455 -7.24 -0.51 -20.75
CA LEU A 455 -8.57 0.02 -20.50
C LEU A 455 -8.81 1.23 -21.40
N ASP A 456 -10.05 1.40 -21.88
CA ASP A 456 -10.46 2.59 -22.64
C ASP A 456 -10.21 3.88 -21.83
N GLN A 457 -10.45 3.81 -20.52
CA GLN A 457 -10.16 4.86 -19.57
C GLN A 457 -9.37 4.28 -18.39
N PRO A 458 -8.19 4.83 -18.07
CA PRO A 458 -7.46 4.45 -16.86
C PRO A 458 -8.27 4.77 -15.61
N LEU A 459 -8.23 3.86 -14.64
CA LEU A 459 -8.92 4.01 -13.36
C LEU A 459 -7.92 4.45 -12.31
N ALA A 460 -8.01 5.70 -11.86
CA ALA A 460 -7.03 6.29 -10.95
C ALA A 460 -7.63 6.67 -9.60
N LYS A 461 -6.90 6.39 -8.53
CA LYS A 461 -7.20 6.86 -7.18
C LYS A 461 -5.95 7.53 -6.60
N SER A 462 -6.11 8.76 -6.10
CA SER A 462 -5.05 9.47 -5.40
C SER A 462 -5.36 9.67 -3.92
N PHE A 463 -4.31 9.65 -3.10
CA PHE A 463 -4.40 9.94 -1.68
C PHE A 463 -3.09 10.56 -1.17
N GLU A 464 -3.18 11.28 -0.06
CA GLU A 464 -2.03 11.88 0.61
C GLU A 464 -1.63 11.02 1.81
N THR A 465 -0.34 10.77 1.97
CA THR A 465 0.21 9.88 2.99
C THR A 465 1.60 10.36 3.41
N GLU A 466 2.19 9.67 4.39
CA GLU A 466 3.57 9.88 4.79
C GLU A 466 4.49 8.94 4.01
N GLY A 467 5.68 9.43 3.68
CA GLY A 467 6.71 8.69 2.98
C GLY A 467 8.10 9.13 3.37
N PHE A 468 9.06 8.23 3.22
CA PHE A 468 10.47 8.56 3.24
C PHE A 468 11.09 8.30 1.87
N TRP A 469 12.09 9.09 1.51
CA TRP A 469 12.80 8.92 0.25
C TRP A 469 14.31 8.92 0.45
N ILE A 470 14.97 8.10 -0.38
CA ILE A 470 16.43 7.99 -0.45
C ILE A 470 16.83 8.51 -1.83
N ALA A 471 17.55 9.63 -1.85
CA ALA A 471 18.02 10.23 -3.09
C ALA A 471 19.15 9.40 -3.71
N LEU A 472 19.12 9.19 -5.02
CA LEU A 472 20.16 8.46 -5.72
C LEU A 472 21.36 9.39 -6.01
N PRO A 473 22.61 8.95 -5.79
CA PRO A 473 23.78 9.67 -6.29
C PRO A 473 23.71 9.85 -7.82
N ASP A 474 24.18 10.99 -8.33
CA ASP A 474 24.03 11.35 -9.76
C ASP A 474 24.63 10.35 -10.75
N GLU A 475 25.72 9.69 -10.37
CA GLU A 475 26.33 8.65 -11.21
C GLU A 475 25.43 7.40 -11.32
N VAL A 476 24.74 7.05 -10.23
CA VAL A 476 23.77 5.93 -10.20
C VAL A 476 22.54 6.29 -11.02
N ARG A 477 21.99 7.49 -10.79
CA ARG A 477 20.84 8.02 -11.54
C ARG A 477 21.10 8.00 -13.05
N ARG A 478 22.22 8.60 -13.50
CA ARG A 478 22.56 8.67 -14.93
C ARG A 478 22.72 7.30 -15.56
N LEU A 479 23.40 6.37 -14.88
CA LEU A 479 23.53 5.01 -15.40
C LEU A 479 22.17 4.32 -15.51
N PHE A 480 21.34 4.38 -14.46
CA PHE A 480 20.05 3.71 -14.44
C PHE A 480 19.12 4.23 -15.54
N LEU A 481 19.08 5.55 -15.74
CA LEU A 481 18.34 6.18 -16.84
C LEU A 481 18.88 5.75 -18.21
N SER A 482 20.19 5.68 -18.37
CA SER A 482 20.81 5.29 -19.64
C SER A 482 20.57 3.83 -20.05
N LEU A 483 20.36 2.96 -19.06
CA LEU A 483 20.06 1.54 -19.24
C LEU A 483 18.55 1.26 -19.28
N GLY A 484 17.71 2.30 -19.26
CA GLY A 484 16.27 2.18 -19.42
C GLY A 484 15.88 1.58 -20.78
N PRO A 485 14.70 0.96 -20.89
CA PRO A 485 14.22 0.39 -22.14
C PRO A 485 14.13 1.47 -23.23
N ARG A 486 14.86 1.26 -24.35
CA ARG A 486 14.87 2.16 -25.53
C ARG A 486 13.77 1.87 -26.55
N SER A 487 12.89 0.89 -26.29
CA SER A 487 11.95 0.36 -27.28
C SER A 487 10.56 0.95 -27.12
N ASP A 488 10.00 1.43 -28.23
CA ASP A 488 8.59 1.82 -28.33
C ASP A 488 7.71 0.56 -28.38
N GLY A 489 6.76 0.45 -27.44
CA GLY A 489 5.78 -0.64 -27.42
C GLY A 489 5.11 -0.79 -26.06
N LEU A 490 3.86 -1.23 -26.04
CA LEU A 490 3.05 -1.34 -24.81
C LEU A 490 3.69 -2.23 -23.75
N ALA A 491 4.29 -3.35 -24.17
CA ALA A 491 5.00 -4.27 -23.28
C ALA A 491 6.34 -3.73 -22.75
N ALA A 492 6.87 -2.64 -23.32
CA ALA A 492 8.07 -1.96 -22.84
C ALA A 492 7.78 -1.09 -21.60
N GLN A 493 6.57 -0.54 -21.51
CA GLN A 493 6.13 0.34 -20.41
C GLN A 493 6.00 -0.40 -19.06
N PHE A 494 5.73 -1.71 -19.08
CA PHE A 494 5.64 -2.54 -17.88
C PHE A 494 6.95 -3.29 -17.55
N ARG A 495 8.07 -2.91 -18.18
CA ARG A 495 9.38 -3.50 -17.87
C ARG A 495 10.01 -2.74 -16.72
N LYS A 496 10.41 -3.47 -15.68
CA LYS A 496 11.16 -2.86 -14.58
C LYS A 496 12.50 -2.33 -15.06
N THR A 497 12.77 -1.08 -14.71
CA THR A 497 14.05 -0.40 -14.83
C THR A 497 14.99 -0.78 -13.69
N TYR A 498 16.28 -0.44 -13.80
CA TYR A 498 17.23 -0.61 -12.69
C TYR A 498 16.85 0.21 -11.45
N ALA A 499 16.25 1.38 -11.65
CA ALA A 499 15.75 2.22 -10.56
C ALA A 499 14.58 1.55 -9.83
N GLU A 500 13.64 0.96 -10.55
CA GLU A 500 12.56 0.17 -9.96
C GLU A 500 13.07 -1.13 -9.31
N GLY A 501 14.13 -1.74 -9.85
CA GLY A 501 14.80 -2.87 -9.22
C GLY A 501 15.46 -2.49 -7.88
N LEU A 502 16.07 -1.31 -7.81
CA LEU A 502 16.60 -0.76 -6.56
C LEU A 502 15.46 -0.41 -5.59
N ALA A 503 14.39 0.23 -6.06
CA ALA A 503 13.20 0.51 -5.27
C ALA A 503 12.58 -0.76 -4.69
N PHE A 504 12.47 -1.82 -5.50
CA PHE A 504 11.99 -3.13 -5.09
C PHE A 504 12.86 -3.71 -3.97
N THR A 505 14.19 -3.62 -4.07
CA THR A 505 15.08 -4.13 -3.02
C THR A 505 14.95 -3.38 -1.70
N LEU A 506 14.87 -2.05 -1.77
CA LEU A 506 14.69 -1.21 -0.59
C LEU A 506 13.32 -1.40 0.05
N LEU A 507 12.25 -1.51 -0.75
CA LEU A 507 10.89 -1.77 -0.26
C LEU A 507 10.82 -3.12 0.47
N ASN A 508 11.34 -4.20 -0.11
CA ASN A 508 11.33 -5.50 0.55
C ASN A 508 12.16 -5.51 1.82
N SER A 509 13.29 -4.78 1.84
CA SER A 509 14.07 -4.63 3.05
C SER A 509 13.37 -3.74 4.10
N ALA A 510 12.65 -2.71 3.69
CA ALA A 510 11.86 -1.86 4.57
C ALA A 510 10.76 -2.70 5.22
N MET A 511 9.96 -3.40 4.41
CA MET A 511 8.90 -4.31 4.86
C MET A 511 9.43 -5.39 5.83
N ARG A 512 10.63 -5.93 5.57
CA ARG A 512 11.28 -6.87 6.50
C ARG A 512 11.68 -6.22 7.83
N MET A 513 12.07 -4.94 7.84
CA MET A 513 12.49 -4.24 9.06
C MET A 513 11.32 -3.70 9.87
N THR A 514 10.24 -3.32 9.20
CA THR A 514 9.01 -2.82 9.81
C THR A 514 7.95 -3.92 10.00
N MET A 515 8.22 -5.15 9.53
CA MET A 515 7.31 -6.30 9.53
C MET A 515 5.96 -5.99 8.89
N THR A 516 5.99 -5.25 7.79
CA THR A 516 4.82 -4.85 7.02
C THR A 516 4.65 -5.69 5.76
N THR A 517 3.46 -5.58 5.17
CA THR A 517 3.12 -6.19 3.89
C THR A 517 2.96 -5.12 2.81
N THR A 518 2.71 -5.55 1.57
CA THR A 518 2.38 -4.66 0.45
C THR A 518 1.03 -3.94 0.61
N GLU A 519 0.20 -4.38 1.57
CA GLU A 519 -1.04 -3.67 1.94
C GLU A 519 -0.77 -2.50 2.88
N ASP A 520 0.35 -2.53 3.61
CA ASP A 520 0.73 -1.52 4.60
C ASP A 520 1.66 -0.45 4.00
N MET A 521 2.60 -0.88 3.15
CA MET A 521 3.62 -0.01 2.54
C MET A 521 3.85 -0.35 1.08
N SER A 522 4.18 0.66 0.28
CA SER A 522 4.59 0.51 -1.11
C SER A 522 5.75 1.44 -1.44
N GLY A 523 6.30 1.31 -2.64
CA GLY A 523 7.45 2.09 -3.09
C GLY A 523 7.37 2.43 -4.56
N ALA A 524 7.81 3.63 -4.89
CA ALA A 524 7.87 4.15 -6.26
C ALA A 524 9.08 5.08 -6.42
N LEU A 525 9.33 5.48 -7.66
CA LEU A 525 10.31 6.49 -7.96
C LEU A 525 9.71 7.88 -7.73
N LEU A 526 10.49 8.75 -7.12
CA LEU A 526 10.16 10.15 -6.88
C LEU A 526 11.17 11.02 -7.64
N ALA A 527 10.68 11.80 -8.60
CA ALA A 527 11.48 12.86 -9.21
C ALA A 527 11.61 14.02 -8.22
N ASP A 528 12.83 14.54 -8.05
CA ASP A 528 13.10 15.70 -7.20
C ASP A 528 13.47 16.90 -8.07
N ASP A 529 12.58 17.89 -8.12
CA ASP A 529 12.70 19.06 -9.02
C ASP A 529 13.47 20.23 -8.39
N ALA A 530 14.18 19.99 -7.28
CA ALA A 530 14.77 21.04 -6.44
C ALA A 530 16.15 21.58 -6.91
N GLY A 531 16.53 21.46 -8.18
CA GLY A 531 17.85 21.90 -8.66
C GLY A 531 18.03 22.00 -10.20
N GLN A 532 19.26 22.34 -10.64
CA GLN A 532 19.62 22.47 -12.08
C GLN A 532 19.55 21.16 -12.88
N GLU A 533 19.62 20.00 -12.22
CA GLU A 533 19.32 18.68 -12.78
C GLU A 533 18.24 18.00 -11.94
N ALA A 534 17.25 17.36 -12.59
CA ALA A 534 16.21 16.61 -11.91
C ALA A 534 16.81 15.42 -11.14
N GLY A 535 16.69 15.45 -9.82
CA GLY A 535 17.08 14.36 -8.94
C GLY A 535 16.13 13.17 -9.09
N LEU A 536 16.62 11.98 -8.73
CA LEU A 536 15.79 10.77 -8.68
C LEU A 536 15.95 10.15 -7.31
N SER A 537 14.85 9.89 -6.63
CA SER A 537 14.81 9.25 -5.32
C SER A 537 13.95 8.00 -5.38
N VAL A 538 14.23 7.04 -4.51
CA VAL A 538 13.28 5.97 -4.20
C VAL A 538 12.45 6.44 -3.03
N CYS A 539 11.13 6.54 -3.21
CA CYS A 539 10.19 6.87 -2.16
C CYS A 539 9.47 5.60 -1.70
N ILE A 540 9.43 5.39 -0.38
CA ILE A 540 8.67 4.33 0.28
C ILE A 540 7.66 5.01 1.19
N PHE A 541 6.39 4.61 1.09
CA PHE A 541 5.28 5.34 1.69
C PHE A 541 4.21 4.38 2.23
N ASP A 542 3.40 4.90 3.14
CA ASP A 542 2.32 4.15 3.76
C ASP A 542 1.12 4.08 2.82
N MET A 543 0.48 2.91 2.75
CA MET A 543 -0.69 2.65 1.89
C MET A 543 -2.01 3.11 2.53
N TYR A 544 -1.94 4.18 3.31
CA TYR A 544 -3.04 4.70 4.11
C TYR A 544 -3.07 6.23 4.07
N SER A 545 -4.24 6.80 3.87
CA SER A 545 -4.39 8.26 3.86
C SER A 545 -3.99 8.87 5.20
N GLY A 546 -3.04 9.81 5.19
CA GLY A 546 -2.48 10.44 6.39
C GLY A 546 -1.35 9.67 7.06
N GLY A 547 -0.90 8.53 6.50
CA GLY A 547 0.18 7.72 7.08
C GLY A 547 -0.27 6.82 8.24
N LEU A 548 0.55 5.83 8.60
CA LEU A 548 0.38 4.91 9.74
C LEU A 548 1.63 4.81 10.61
N GLY A 549 2.64 5.64 10.33
CA GLY A 549 3.91 5.65 11.03
C GLY A 549 4.88 4.55 10.56
N PHE A 550 4.54 3.73 9.56
CA PHE A 550 5.49 2.74 9.04
C PHE A 550 6.60 3.40 8.23
N ALA A 551 6.27 4.42 7.43
CA ALA A 551 7.22 5.24 6.71
C ALA A 551 8.15 6.00 7.67
N ASN A 552 7.60 6.56 8.76
CA ASN A 552 8.39 7.20 9.81
C ASN A 552 9.37 6.22 10.44
N ARG A 553 8.89 5.04 10.85
CA ARG A 553 9.78 4.00 11.38
C ARG A 553 10.80 3.51 10.34
N GLY A 554 10.43 3.47 9.07
CA GLY A 554 11.32 3.15 7.96
C GLY A 554 12.44 4.17 7.81
N TYR A 555 12.13 5.47 7.96
CA TYR A 555 13.09 6.58 7.95
C TYR A 555 14.19 6.40 9.02
N GLU A 556 13.79 6.14 10.26
CA GLU A 556 14.72 5.88 11.38
C GLU A 556 15.65 4.68 11.13
N LEU A 557 15.20 3.73 10.31
CA LEU A 557 15.89 2.47 10.03
C LEU A 557 16.63 2.44 8.69
N ILE A 558 16.70 3.56 7.95
CA ILE A 558 17.32 3.65 6.62
C ILE A 558 18.70 2.95 6.56
N PRO A 559 19.62 3.15 7.51
CA PRO A 559 20.93 2.48 7.45
C PRO A 559 20.84 0.95 7.48
N ARG A 560 19.93 0.42 8.31
CA ARG A 560 19.68 -1.03 8.41
C ARG A 560 18.96 -1.56 7.19
N ILE A 561 18.03 -0.78 6.62
CA ILE A 561 17.31 -1.12 5.38
C ILE A 561 18.30 -1.27 4.22
N ILE A 562 19.19 -0.29 4.00
CA ILE A 562 20.17 -0.38 2.91
C ILE A 562 21.12 -1.56 3.12
N GLY A 563 21.62 -1.75 4.35
CA GLY A 563 22.51 -2.88 4.66
C GLY A 563 21.85 -4.25 4.42
N ASN A 564 20.56 -4.39 4.72
CA ASN A 564 19.80 -5.60 4.45
C ASN A 564 19.49 -5.80 2.96
N ALA A 565 19.17 -4.74 2.23
CA ALA A 565 19.01 -4.79 0.78
C ALA A 565 20.31 -5.27 0.10
N VAL A 566 21.47 -4.78 0.56
CA VAL A 566 22.79 -5.26 0.09
C VAL A 566 22.97 -6.74 0.36
N ARG A 567 22.76 -7.21 1.59
CA ARG A 567 22.88 -8.63 1.95
C ARG A 567 21.95 -9.53 1.15
N MET A 568 20.72 -9.07 0.92
CA MET A 568 19.71 -9.80 0.16
C MET A 568 20.12 -9.99 -1.31
N VAL A 569 20.64 -8.94 -1.96
CA VAL A 569 21.07 -9.00 -3.36
C VAL A 569 22.37 -9.79 -3.51
N GLU A 570 23.33 -9.58 -2.59
CA GLU A 570 24.65 -10.23 -2.61
C GLU A 570 24.56 -11.74 -2.29
N GLY A 571 23.71 -12.12 -1.33
CA GLY A 571 23.49 -13.53 -0.96
C GLY A 571 22.61 -14.32 -1.92
N CYS A 572 21.98 -13.68 -2.91
CA CYS A 572 21.11 -14.37 -3.87
C CYS A 572 21.95 -15.20 -4.86
N PRO A 573 21.64 -16.49 -5.10
CA PRO A 573 22.44 -17.37 -5.96
C PRO A 573 22.25 -17.15 -7.48
N CYS A 574 21.34 -16.25 -7.91
CA CYS A 574 21.09 -16.02 -9.34
C CYS A 574 22.31 -15.38 -10.04
N SER A 575 22.50 -15.68 -11.33
CA SER A 575 23.61 -15.15 -12.13
C SER A 575 23.40 -13.70 -12.58
N GLY A 576 22.16 -13.35 -12.92
CA GLY A 576 21.69 -11.99 -13.20
C GLY A 576 20.75 -11.52 -12.11
N GLY A 577 19.55 -11.08 -12.47
CA GLY A 577 18.47 -10.74 -11.56
C GLY A 577 17.45 -11.87 -11.42
N CYS A 578 16.61 -11.80 -10.39
CA CYS A 578 15.43 -12.64 -10.26
C CYS A 578 14.34 -11.90 -9.49
N SER A 579 13.14 -12.46 -9.47
CA SER A 579 12.00 -11.91 -8.72
C SER A 579 12.23 -11.80 -7.20
N ALA A 580 13.23 -12.49 -6.66
CA ALA A 580 13.55 -12.50 -5.23
C ALA A 580 14.72 -11.60 -4.83
N CYS A 581 15.52 -11.06 -5.76
CA CYS A 581 16.52 -10.05 -5.43
C CYS A 581 16.07 -8.69 -5.95
N VAL A 582 16.25 -8.45 -7.25
CA VAL A 582 15.97 -7.17 -7.92
C VAL A 582 14.57 -7.10 -8.54
N GLY A 583 13.79 -8.16 -8.42
CA GLY A 583 12.38 -8.18 -8.81
C GLY A 583 12.12 -8.43 -10.30
N ASP A 584 13.14 -8.70 -11.11
CA ASP A 584 13.05 -8.99 -12.55
C ASP A 584 14.26 -9.83 -13.02
N PHE A 585 14.03 -10.81 -13.89
CA PHE A 585 15.08 -11.70 -14.42
C PHE A 585 15.98 -11.04 -15.48
N ARG A 586 15.53 -9.92 -16.06
CA ARG A 586 16.26 -9.20 -17.13
C ARG A 586 17.27 -8.19 -16.60
N LEU A 587 17.13 -7.79 -15.34
CA LEU A 587 18.04 -6.85 -14.70
C LEU A 587 19.31 -7.58 -14.26
N ASP A 588 20.46 -6.94 -14.37
CA ASP A 588 21.69 -7.45 -13.76
C ASP A 588 21.76 -7.04 -12.28
N LYS A 589 21.72 -8.02 -11.36
CA LYS A 589 21.79 -7.74 -9.92
C LYS A 589 23.04 -6.98 -9.51
N ARG A 590 24.15 -7.12 -10.25
CA ARG A 590 25.43 -6.46 -9.95
C ARG A 590 25.31 -4.94 -10.10
N ILE A 591 24.45 -4.47 -11.02
CA ILE A 591 24.17 -3.05 -11.24
C ILE A 591 23.35 -2.47 -10.08
N VAL A 592 22.31 -3.20 -9.66
CA VAL A 592 21.49 -2.79 -8.51
C VAL A 592 22.33 -2.81 -7.22
N LEU A 593 23.15 -3.84 -7.03
CA LEU A 593 24.07 -3.95 -5.89
C LEU A 593 25.09 -2.80 -5.87
N TRP A 594 25.65 -2.44 -7.03
CA TRP A 594 26.51 -1.26 -7.17
C TRP A 594 25.76 0.03 -6.80
N GLY A 595 24.52 0.21 -7.27
CA GLY A 595 23.69 1.35 -6.90
C GLY A 595 23.42 1.45 -5.39
N LEU A 596 23.10 0.32 -4.74
CA LEU A 596 22.88 0.25 -3.28
C LEU A 596 24.15 0.62 -2.50
N LYS A 597 25.29 0.01 -2.84
CA LYS A 597 26.56 0.27 -2.13
C LYS A 597 27.09 1.71 -2.40
N SER A 598 26.75 2.29 -3.55
CA SER A 598 27.17 3.65 -3.92
C SER A 598 26.55 4.76 -3.08
N MET A 599 25.50 4.46 -2.30
CA MET A 599 24.90 5.40 -1.34
C MET A 599 25.90 5.87 -0.27
N TYR A 600 26.77 4.96 0.21
CA TYR A 600 27.72 5.24 1.29
C TYR A 600 29.13 5.59 0.82
N GLY A 601 29.58 5.01 -0.29
CA GLY A 601 30.96 5.18 -0.77
C GLY A 601 31.05 5.19 -2.29
N LYS A 602 32.12 5.77 -2.84
CA LYS A 602 32.36 5.71 -4.30
C LYS A 602 33.00 4.37 -4.64
N ILE A 603 32.31 3.58 -5.46
CA ILE A 603 32.74 2.22 -5.84
C ILE A 603 32.84 2.17 -7.36
N SER A 604 33.89 1.53 -7.88
CA SER A 604 34.06 1.33 -9.31
C SER A 604 32.91 0.52 -9.90
N LEU A 605 32.49 0.90 -11.11
CA LEU A 605 31.51 0.12 -11.86
C LEU A 605 32.03 -1.32 -12.09
N PRO A 606 31.16 -2.34 -12.10
CA PRO A 606 31.56 -3.69 -12.45
C PRO A 606 32.20 -3.73 -13.85
N GLU A 607 33.32 -4.46 -14.00
CA GLU A 607 34.21 -4.46 -15.18
C GLU A 607 33.51 -4.74 -16.53
N ASN A 608 32.34 -5.39 -16.50
CA ASN A 608 31.59 -5.80 -17.69
C ASN A 608 30.57 -4.75 -18.18
N ILE A 609 30.50 -3.58 -17.54
CA ILE A 609 29.54 -2.52 -17.87
C ILE A 609 30.33 -1.32 -18.40
N ARG A 610 30.21 -1.05 -19.69
CA ARG A 610 30.78 0.17 -20.29
C ARG A 610 30.13 1.38 -19.62
N ALA A 611 30.91 2.11 -18.84
CA ALA A 611 30.55 3.45 -18.39
C ALA A 611 30.27 4.32 -19.64
N LEU A 612 29.19 5.09 -19.61
CA LEU A 612 29.06 6.20 -20.55
C LEU A 612 30.22 7.18 -20.29
N PRO A 613 30.83 7.73 -21.35
CA PRO A 613 31.84 8.76 -21.18
C PRO A 613 31.23 9.94 -20.41
N PRO A 614 31.99 10.59 -19.50
CA PRO A 614 31.50 11.76 -18.80
C PRO A 614 31.28 12.90 -19.80
N GLY A 615 30.02 13.35 -19.89
CA GLY A 615 29.65 14.61 -20.53
C GLY A 615 29.51 14.55 -22.05
N SER A 616 28.32 14.22 -22.55
CA SER A 616 27.83 14.87 -23.76
C SER A 616 27.14 16.16 -23.33
N ALA A 617 27.81 17.31 -23.52
CA ALA A 617 27.19 18.62 -23.38
C ALA A 617 25.93 18.71 -24.28
N PRO A 618 24.87 19.43 -23.87
CA PRO A 618 23.72 19.64 -24.74
C PRO A 618 24.19 20.33 -26.03
N ALA A 619 23.63 19.89 -27.16
CA ALA A 619 23.87 20.48 -28.48
C ALA A 619 23.75 22.02 -28.43
N GLY A 620 24.58 22.71 -29.22
CA GLY A 620 24.66 24.18 -29.23
C GLY A 620 23.28 24.84 -29.25
N LYS A 621 23.10 25.86 -28.39
CA LYS A 621 21.82 26.57 -28.21
C LYS A 621 21.43 27.28 -29.52
N ARG A 622 20.25 26.96 -30.05
CA ARG A 622 19.74 27.43 -31.35
C ARG A 622 19.28 28.89 -31.35
N PHE A 623 18.95 29.44 -30.18
CA PHE A 623 18.34 30.76 -30.04
C PHE A 623 19.26 31.73 -29.28
N SER A 624 19.06 33.04 -29.40
CA SER A 624 19.79 34.06 -28.61
C SER A 624 18.82 35.10 -28.03
N LEU A 625 19.24 35.84 -27.00
CA LEU A 625 18.41 36.92 -26.45
C LEU A 625 17.99 37.95 -27.51
N GLU A 626 18.80 38.15 -28.54
CA GLU A 626 18.55 39.14 -29.59
C GLU A 626 17.43 38.70 -30.54
N THR A 627 17.36 37.41 -30.85
CA THR A 627 16.38 36.86 -31.80
C THR A 627 15.12 36.30 -31.11
N LEU A 628 15.16 36.13 -29.79
CA LEU A 628 14.10 35.46 -29.01
C LEU A 628 12.70 36.09 -29.15
N PRO A 629 12.51 37.42 -29.08
CA PRO A 629 11.18 38.02 -29.20
C PRO A 629 10.56 37.83 -30.59
N GLU A 630 11.39 37.85 -31.63
CA GLU A 630 10.96 37.72 -33.03
C GLU A 630 10.75 36.25 -33.42
N GLN A 631 11.49 35.32 -32.80
CA GLN A 631 11.40 33.88 -33.02
C GLN A 631 10.64 33.14 -31.91
N TRP A 632 9.80 33.85 -31.15
CA TRP A 632 9.16 33.29 -29.95
C TRP A 632 8.28 32.08 -30.25
N SER A 633 7.52 32.12 -31.35
CA SER A 633 6.70 30.99 -31.80
C SER A 633 7.56 29.77 -32.15
N GLU A 634 8.63 29.95 -32.92
CA GLU A 634 9.56 28.88 -33.29
C GLU A 634 10.30 28.29 -32.06
N PHE A 635 10.64 29.15 -31.09
CA PHE A 635 11.21 28.75 -29.82
C PHE A 635 10.25 27.88 -29.01
N VAL A 636 8.99 28.30 -28.89
CA VAL A 636 7.94 27.56 -28.18
C VAL A 636 7.62 26.23 -28.88
N ASP A 637 7.51 26.21 -30.21
CA ASP A 637 7.26 24.98 -30.99
C ASP A 637 8.40 23.96 -30.81
N HIS A 638 9.64 24.45 -30.74
CA HIS A 638 10.80 23.61 -30.43
C HIS A 638 10.72 23.02 -29.00
N LEU A 639 10.29 23.80 -28.01
CA LEU A 639 10.10 23.31 -26.65
C LEU A 639 8.92 22.33 -26.51
N LEU A 640 7.82 22.57 -27.24
CA LEU A 640 6.65 21.69 -27.28
C LEU A 640 6.97 20.33 -27.91
N SER A 641 7.71 20.31 -29.01
CA SER A 641 8.17 19.07 -29.66
C SER A 641 9.21 18.30 -28.83
N SER A 642 9.92 18.99 -27.94
CA SER A 642 10.89 18.40 -27.01
C SER A 642 10.28 17.91 -25.69
N GLY A 643 8.99 18.21 -25.45
CA GLY A 643 8.28 17.81 -24.23
C GLY A 643 8.74 18.52 -22.95
N GLU A 644 9.40 19.68 -23.07
CA GLU A 644 9.98 20.39 -21.93
C GLU A 644 8.90 20.96 -20.99
N TYR A 645 9.20 20.92 -19.69
CA TYR A 645 8.37 21.52 -18.65
C TYR A 645 8.23 23.04 -18.89
N LEU A 646 7.03 23.59 -18.71
CA LEU A 646 6.64 24.99 -19.01
C LEU A 646 6.51 25.38 -20.50
N SER A 647 6.76 24.47 -21.45
CA SER A 647 6.55 24.75 -22.89
C SER A 647 5.12 25.18 -23.22
N ARG A 648 4.11 24.52 -22.63
CA ARG A 648 2.68 24.90 -22.76
C ARG A 648 2.33 26.23 -22.10
N PHE A 649 3.03 26.59 -21.03
CA PHE A 649 2.89 27.89 -20.38
C PHE A 649 3.45 29.00 -21.27
N LEU A 650 4.66 28.80 -21.83
CA LEU A 650 5.27 29.74 -22.78
C LEU A 650 4.45 29.91 -24.07
N ALA A 651 3.74 28.86 -24.50
CA ALA A 651 2.79 28.92 -25.61
C ALA A 651 1.55 29.78 -25.31
N ALA A 652 1.20 29.95 -24.04
CA ALA A 652 0.10 30.79 -23.59
C ALA A 652 0.54 32.25 -23.32
N VAL A 653 1.82 32.59 -23.49
CA VAL A 653 2.33 33.97 -23.35
C VAL A 653 1.97 34.76 -24.62
N PRO A 654 1.01 35.72 -24.54
CA PRO A 654 0.52 36.44 -25.72
C PRO A 654 1.56 37.37 -26.35
N LYS A 655 2.53 37.85 -25.56
CA LYS A 655 3.50 38.85 -26.02
C LYS A 655 4.81 38.76 -25.27
N VAL A 656 5.91 38.88 -26.01
CA VAL A 656 7.28 38.92 -25.48
C VAL A 656 8.00 40.12 -26.06
N ARG A 657 8.70 40.86 -25.21
CA ARG A 657 9.53 42.00 -25.63
C ARG A 657 10.86 42.02 -24.88
N ARG A 658 11.86 42.66 -25.48
CA ARG A 658 13.18 42.85 -24.87
C ARG A 658 13.30 44.25 -24.28
N ASP A 659 13.91 44.35 -23.10
CA ASP A 659 14.30 45.59 -22.43
C ASP A 659 15.75 45.45 -21.94
N GLY A 660 16.72 45.83 -22.78
CA GLY A 660 18.15 45.65 -22.49
C GLY A 660 18.57 44.18 -22.33
N ASN A 661 19.05 43.81 -21.14
CA ASN A 661 19.35 42.43 -20.73
C ASN A 661 18.16 41.71 -20.08
N THR A 662 16.96 42.32 -20.13
CA THR A 662 15.74 41.76 -19.56
C THR A 662 14.80 41.27 -20.66
N LEU A 663 14.29 40.05 -20.52
CA LEU A 663 13.16 39.58 -21.32
C LEU A 663 11.86 39.83 -20.54
N VAL A 664 10.92 40.55 -21.14
CA VAL A 664 9.63 40.90 -20.53
C VAL A 664 8.55 40.02 -21.15
N LEU A 665 7.90 39.20 -20.33
CA LEU A 665 6.81 38.30 -20.71
C LEU A 665 5.48 38.84 -20.17
N GLU A 666 4.52 39.07 -21.06
CA GLU A 666 3.17 39.46 -20.65
C GLU A 666 2.39 38.19 -20.26
N VAL A 667 1.98 38.06 -18.99
CA VAL A 667 1.36 36.83 -18.46
C VAL A 667 -0.15 37.04 -18.20
N PRO A 668 -1.00 36.05 -18.51
CA PRO A 668 -2.45 36.20 -18.43
C PRO A 668 -2.98 35.97 -17.00
N GLY A 669 -2.90 37.00 -16.13
CA GLY A 669 -3.64 37.07 -14.86
C GLY A 669 -2.84 36.80 -13.58
N GLU A 670 -3.46 37.10 -12.43
CA GLU A 670 -2.81 37.16 -11.11
C GLU A 670 -2.29 35.81 -10.60
N PHE A 671 -2.93 34.69 -10.98
CA PHE A 671 -2.48 33.34 -10.62
C PHE A 671 -1.03 33.06 -11.08
N PHE A 672 -0.67 33.49 -12.30
CA PHE A 672 0.67 33.25 -12.83
C PHE A 672 1.71 34.17 -12.18
N ARG A 673 1.33 35.36 -11.70
CA ARG A 673 2.20 36.22 -10.89
C ARG A 673 2.61 35.52 -9.60
N ASP A 674 1.62 35.07 -8.84
CA ASP A 674 1.86 34.45 -7.53
C ASP A 674 2.63 33.13 -7.73
N TRP A 675 2.27 32.35 -8.76
CA TRP A 675 3.01 31.15 -9.14
C TRP A 675 4.48 31.44 -9.51
N LEU A 676 4.77 32.51 -10.26
CA LEU A 676 6.14 32.86 -10.67
C LEU A 676 7.01 33.37 -9.51
N THR A 677 6.39 33.95 -8.49
CA THR A 677 7.07 34.49 -7.30
C THR A 677 7.21 33.46 -6.17
N GLU A 678 6.42 32.38 -6.18
CA GLU A 678 6.54 31.26 -5.26
C GLU A 678 7.61 30.23 -5.69
N GLY A 679 8.34 29.67 -4.73
CA GLY A 679 9.09 28.42 -4.88
C GLY A 679 10.18 28.39 -5.98
N GLY A 680 10.73 29.54 -6.38
CA GLY A 680 11.78 29.63 -7.41
C GLY A 680 11.29 29.37 -8.84
N ASN A 681 9.98 29.43 -9.11
CA ASN A 681 9.43 29.13 -10.44
C ASN A 681 9.89 30.13 -11.53
N GLY A 682 10.09 31.40 -11.21
CA GLY A 682 10.73 32.37 -12.11
C GLY A 682 12.19 32.01 -12.45
N GLU A 683 12.91 31.39 -11.52
CA GLU A 683 14.28 30.89 -11.76
C GLU A 683 14.25 29.65 -12.67
N LYS A 684 13.24 28.78 -12.55
CA LYS A 684 13.03 27.63 -13.46
C LYS A 684 12.80 28.09 -14.90
N LEU A 685 12.00 29.13 -15.10
CA LEU A 685 11.78 29.71 -16.42
C LEU A 685 13.06 30.34 -16.99
N THR A 686 13.81 31.04 -16.13
CA THR A 686 15.11 31.61 -16.49
C THR A 686 16.11 30.51 -16.85
N GLY A 687 16.13 29.39 -16.12
CA GLY A 687 16.95 28.21 -16.41
C GLY A 687 16.57 27.51 -17.72
N LEU A 688 15.27 27.46 -18.05
CA LEU A 688 14.77 26.95 -19.33
C LEU A 688 15.24 27.83 -20.49
N LEU A 689 15.10 29.16 -20.38
CA LEU A 689 15.62 30.11 -21.37
C LEU A 689 17.14 29.99 -21.51
N GLN A 690 17.86 29.87 -20.41
CA GLN A 690 19.31 29.64 -20.43
C GLN A 690 19.68 28.31 -21.07
N ARG A 691 18.85 27.26 -21.01
CA ARG A 691 19.16 25.95 -21.61
C ARG A 691 19.09 26.00 -23.13
N TYR A 692 18.15 26.75 -23.69
CA TYR A 692 17.86 26.76 -25.13
C TYR A 692 18.30 28.03 -25.86
N ALA A 693 18.67 29.09 -25.14
CA ALA A 693 19.13 30.35 -25.71
C ALA A 693 20.47 30.85 -25.15
N VAL A 694 21.24 31.53 -26.00
CA VAL A 694 22.45 32.27 -25.61
C VAL A 694 22.05 33.59 -24.96
N LEU A 695 22.34 33.74 -23.67
CA LEU A 695 21.93 34.89 -22.85
C LEU A 695 23.17 35.55 -22.21
N PRO A 696 23.21 36.90 -22.10
CA PRO A 696 24.35 37.63 -21.52
C PRO A 696 24.41 37.52 -20.00
N SER A 697 25.59 37.81 -19.43
CA SER A 697 25.81 37.91 -17.98
C SER A 697 24.88 38.95 -17.35
N GLY A 698 24.15 38.58 -16.30
CA GLY A 698 23.16 39.45 -15.67
C GLY A 698 21.79 39.49 -16.36
N PHE A 699 21.49 38.49 -17.20
CA PHE A 699 20.15 38.31 -17.78
C PHE A 699 19.08 38.13 -16.70
N THR A 700 17.95 38.83 -16.85
CA THR A 700 16.79 38.73 -15.96
C THR A 700 15.51 38.55 -16.76
N VAL A 701 14.52 37.86 -16.18
CA VAL A 701 13.17 37.78 -16.74
C VAL A 701 12.24 38.64 -15.90
N ARG A 702 11.47 39.52 -16.54
CA ARG A 702 10.44 40.33 -15.90
C ARG A 702 9.08 39.92 -16.45
N PHE A 703 8.07 39.99 -15.61
CA PHE A 703 6.70 39.60 -15.96
C PHE A 703 5.78 40.82 -15.79
N GLU A 704 4.86 41.01 -16.73
CA GLU A 704 3.85 42.07 -16.69
C GLU A 704 2.46 41.42 -16.75
N TRP A 705 1.50 41.90 -15.96
CA TRP A 705 0.12 41.38 -15.91
C TRP A 705 -0.88 42.51 -15.59
N PRO A 706 -2.18 42.36 -15.90
CA PRO A 706 -3.24 43.30 -15.49
C PRO A 706 -3.58 43.13 -13.99
N GLU A 707 -3.76 44.24 -13.26
CA GLU A 707 -4.11 44.23 -11.82
C GLU A 707 -5.57 43.80 -11.59
N ASP A 708 -5.78 42.72 -10.82
CA ASP A 708 -6.94 42.54 -9.93
C ASP A 708 -6.69 41.36 -8.96
N GLY A 709 -6.96 41.58 -7.66
CA GLY A 709 -6.37 40.89 -6.50
C GLY A 709 -7.14 39.73 -5.81
N LYS A 710 -6.42 38.71 -5.29
CA LYS A 710 -6.39 38.19 -3.88
C LYS A 710 -5.64 36.84 -3.67
N SER A 711 -4.87 36.76 -2.57
CA SER A 711 -3.99 35.66 -2.11
C SER A 711 -4.70 34.51 -1.34
N LEU A 712 -4.16 33.28 -1.45
CA LEU A 712 -4.61 32.04 -0.78
C LEU A 712 -3.73 31.64 0.45
N LYS A 713 -4.37 31.38 1.60
CA LYS A 713 -3.83 30.58 2.72
C LYS A 713 -4.91 29.58 3.19
N ASP A 714 -4.43 28.43 3.69
CA ASP A 714 -5.13 27.28 4.32
C ASP A 714 -5.58 26.11 3.42
N SER A 715 -4.90 24.94 3.51
CA SER A 715 -5.35 23.74 2.78
C SER A 715 -5.12 22.35 3.40
N ARG A 716 -4.27 22.13 4.41
CA ARG A 716 -3.99 20.75 4.88
C ARG A 716 -5.11 20.13 5.72
N LEU A 717 -5.50 20.78 6.81
CA LEU A 717 -6.54 20.27 7.70
C LEU A 717 -7.93 20.31 7.06
N ASN A 718 -8.17 21.31 6.20
CA ASN A 718 -9.39 21.37 5.38
C ASN A 718 -9.45 20.21 4.37
N GLY A 719 -8.33 19.86 3.73
CA GLY A 719 -8.23 18.68 2.85
C GLY A 719 -8.53 17.37 3.59
N MET A 720 -7.89 17.15 4.75
CA MET A 720 -8.14 15.97 5.59
C MET A 720 -9.60 15.89 6.08
N TYR A 721 -10.18 17.02 6.50
CA TYR A 721 -11.58 17.12 6.88
C TYR A 721 -12.54 16.76 5.73
N ARG A 722 -12.26 17.25 4.51
CA ARG A 722 -13.04 16.90 3.30
C ARG A 722 -12.97 15.41 3.01
N THR A 723 -11.78 14.80 3.08
CA THR A 723 -11.62 13.34 2.91
C THR A 723 -12.38 12.54 3.98
N LEU A 724 -12.37 12.99 5.24
CA LEU A 724 -13.08 12.33 6.34
C LEU A 724 -14.61 12.46 6.25
N THR A 725 -15.12 13.64 5.90
CA THR A 725 -16.55 13.96 6.03
C THR A 725 -17.30 13.92 4.71
N GLY A 726 -16.62 14.09 3.58
CA GLY A 726 -17.22 14.28 2.26
C GLY A 726 -18.00 15.61 2.14
N ARG A 727 -17.71 16.61 2.98
CA ARG A 727 -18.38 17.92 3.01
C ARG A 727 -17.41 19.03 2.63
N ASP A 728 -17.81 19.92 1.72
CA ASP A 728 -17.11 21.17 1.40
C ASP A 728 -17.53 22.31 2.34
N ASP A 729 -16.64 23.31 2.47
CA ASP A 729 -16.89 24.57 3.20
C ASP A 729 -18.17 25.22 2.68
N ARG A 730 -19.16 25.43 3.56
CA ARG A 730 -20.37 26.22 3.27
C ARG A 730 -20.25 27.63 3.81
#